data_AF-A0A1C4XM15-F1
#
_entry.id   AF-A0A1C4XM15-F1
#
_cell.length_a   1.000
_cell.length_b   1.000
_cell.length_c   1.000
_cell.angle_alpha   90.00
_cell.angle_beta   90.00
_cell.angle_gamma   90.00
#
_symmetry.space_group_name_H-M   'P 1'
#
loop_
_entity.id
_entity.type
_entity.pdbx_description
1 polymer ?
#
loop_
_entity_poly.entity_id
_entity_poly.type
_entity_poly.pdbx_seq_one_letter_code
_entity_poly.pdbx_strand_id
1 'polypeptide(L)'
;MTRLELFLDLVFVYAFLSVTDLMAENFRIEGLFQGVLVVLLLWRCWSSYTLLGNVVRLDRGFMRPLIFGLAATILLIGIATPVIFTDRPGGLFGPMIFVVAFLLAQSSALLILTYTVSDRTRRPLLRAWLPFSGGAILLLSGALLPRHLPSDVDGGSVQLALFFAATAVDFIGVRALGTGTWRIVSVPHWAERHRLVMLIALGETIISIGTSRGLIGDPPITWSVIAGSALSLVVVAVLWWRYFDIAGFAAEQALEQRPAATRSRLGRDAHTVLHVVMIVGLVLTALGLKRALSSVEPDTAHRWDLLSALVLYGGVLVYLLGQVALERRTIRLLGRSPLLGIVLVTALVPIAVRLPAVGAVGLLAAILTSMVLADLTVFRRRHHVLHRQAAQAAVRAATSGVTPKELFLDLVVVYTFIQVTVLMTRHPTGVGVVQALAVLSVLWVAWSLYTQVGNVLRSESIPVRLSALLVVALTLTIGIAIPQAFDVVPDGLPGPLIVVICYITLRMLHLTALLVLSRDRIPRAQLLRAGVPNVAALVLLVFAALASSRPHAPAGLSQLVAGLWLAAIVVDLAGGYLVVRRFWQVTSAKHWTDRYALIILIALGEAVISAGVAVFGRPISWSVIVAVATSMALLATLWWAYFDTDAIVAEHVMRDRARNQRVALARDAYTYLHLPMIIGLMLLAFGLRRTLDVVSDPSGPARDPLGYALLFAGVVVYLLANQAFWWRIQHEIRWVRATGILLVAILAPATNRLPPLWALTILTAVTAAVIMIDSRRAGELRRRLHEPPPSTILTDVRPVNPVR
;
A
#
# COMPACT_ATOMS: atom_id res chain seq x y z
N MET A 1 -9.11 -6.88 -11.59
CA MET A 1 -7.79 -6.25 -11.65
C MET A 1 -6.73 -7.33 -11.54
N THR A 2 -5.60 -7.18 -12.21
CA THR A 2 -4.50 -8.14 -12.17
C THR A 2 -3.56 -7.86 -10.99
N ARG A 3 -2.84 -8.89 -10.53
CA ARG A 3 -1.84 -8.74 -9.46
C ARG A 3 -0.66 -7.85 -9.86
N LEU A 4 -0.38 -7.77 -11.16
CA LEU A 4 0.69 -6.93 -11.70
C LEU A 4 0.34 -5.45 -11.61
N GLU A 5 -0.93 -5.10 -11.83
CA GLU A 5 -1.38 -3.71 -11.62
C GLU A 5 -1.32 -3.31 -10.14
N LEU A 6 -1.58 -4.24 -9.21
CA LEU A 6 -1.43 -3.98 -7.77
C LEU A 6 0.05 -3.82 -7.39
N PHE A 7 0.96 -4.52 -8.06
CA PHE A 7 2.39 -4.32 -7.86
C PHE A 7 2.84 -2.95 -8.36
N LEU A 8 2.34 -2.50 -9.52
CA LEU A 8 2.62 -1.17 -10.06
C LEU A 8 2.18 -0.06 -9.08
N ASP A 9 1.05 -0.25 -8.41
CA ASP A 9 0.53 0.67 -7.39
C ASP A 9 1.50 0.86 -6.20
N LEU A 10 2.28 -0.15 -5.84
CA LEU A 10 3.25 -0.06 -4.73
C LEU A 10 4.28 1.03 -4.97
N VAL A 11 4.67 1.24 -6.22
CA VAL A 11 5.59 2.32 -6.60
C VAL A 11 4.93 3.69 -6.45
N PHE A 12 3.64 3.81 -6.74
CA PHE A 12 2.88 5.04 -6.51
C PHE A 12 2.71 5.37 -5.03
N VAL A 13 2.67 4.37 -4.14
CA VAL A 13 2.71 4.60 -2.68
C VAL A 13 3.97 5.37 -2.31
N TYR A 14 5.15 4.90 -2.74
CA TYR A 14 6.40 5.62 -2.49
C TYR A 14 6.46 6.99 -3.18
N ALA A 15 5.91 7.12 -4.39
CA ALA A 15 5.88 8.41 -5.08
C ALA A 15 5.06 9.46 -4.31
N PHE A 16 3.91 9.10 -3.74
CA PHE A 16 3.13 10.02 -2.90
C PHE A 16 3.83 10.36 -1.58
N LEU A 17 4.48 9.39 -0.93
CA LEU A 17 5.33 9.64 0.25
C LEU A 17 6.38 10.72 -0.06
N SER A 18 7.05 10.57 -1.19
CA SER A 18 8.10 11.49 -1.64
C SER A 18 7.57 12.91 -1.91
N VAL A 19 6.33 13.03 -2.38
CA VAL A 19 5.68 14.34 -2.59
C VAL A 19 5.31 15.01 -1.27
N THR A 20 4.78 14.26 -0.30
CA THR A 20 4.50 14.80 1.03
C THR A 20 5.79 15.28 1.70
N ASP A 21 6.87 14.52 1.57
CA ASP A 21 8.19 14.91 2.10
C ASP A 21 8.76 16.15 1.40
N LEU A 22 8.64 16.25 0.06
CA LEU A 22 9.02 17.45 -0.69
C LEU A 22 8.32 18.71 -0.14
N MET A 23 7.01 18.64 0.11
CA MET A 23 6.26 19.75 0.69
C MET A 23 6.60 20.00 2.16
N ALA A 24 6.97 18.96 2.90
CA ALA A 24 7.35 19.08 4.30
C ALA A 24 8.72 19.75 4.47
N GLU A 25 9.68 19.47 3.58
CA GLU A 25 11.00 20.10 3.54
C GLU A 25 10.90 21.59 3.18
N ASN A 26 10.18 21.94 2.11
CA ASN A 26 9.93 23.33 1.71
C ASN A 26 8.50 23.77 2.10
N PHE A 27 8.23 23.90 3.40
CA PHE A 27 6.88 24.26 3.86
C PHE A 27 6.59 25.77 3.73
N ARG A 28 6.42 26.19 2.49
CA ARG A 28 6.01 27.54 2.05
C ARG A 28 4.94 27.38 0.98
N ILE A 29 4.24 28.46 0.65
CA ILE A 29 3.21 28.46 -0.41
C ILE A 29 3.77 27.89 -1.72
N GLU A 30 5.00 28.27 -2.07
CA GLU A 30 5.70 27.74 -3.25
C GLU A 30 5.87 26.21 -3.19
N GLY A 31 6.35 25.66 -2.07
CA GLY A 31 6.51 24.23 -1.90
C GLY A 31 5.19 23.46 -1.95
N LEU A 32 4.08 24.06 -1.47
CA LEU A 32 2.73 23.49 -1.64
C LEU A 32 2.35 23.42 -3.13
N PHE A 33 2.63 24.48 -3.91
CA PHE A 33 2.40 24.47 -5.35
C PHE A 33 3.28 23.45 -6.07
N GLN A 34 4.56 23.37 -5.70
CA GLN A 34 5.50 22.36 -6.20
C GLN A 34 4.97 20.94 -5.97
N GLY A 35 4.53 20.62 -4.75
CA GLY A 35 3.97 19.31 -4.43
C GLY A 35 2.69 19.00 -5.20
N VAL A 36 1.73 19.94 -5.25
CA VAL A 36 0.48 19.76 -6.02
C VAL A 36 0.79 19.52 -7.50
N LEU A 37 1.76 20.24 -8.06
CA LEU A 37 2.18 20.05 -9.45
C LEU A 37 2.74 18.65 -9.69
N VAL A 38 3.60 18.15 -8.78
CA VAL A 38 4.10 16.77 -8.87
C VAL A 38 2.98 15.74 -8.72
N VAL A 39 1.99 15.95 -7.83
CA VAL A 39 0.79 15.09 -7.75
C VAL A 39 0.06 15.05 -9.09
N LEU A 40 -0.11 16.18 -9.78
CA LEU A 40 -0.78 16.23 -11.08
C LEU A 40 0.00 15.46 -12.16
N LEU A 41 1.33 15.53 -12.16
CA LEU A 41 2.19 14.76 -13.06
C LEU A 41 2.12 13.25 -12.74
N LEU A 42 2.22 12.86 -11.47
CA LEU A 42 2.04 11.46 -11.05
C LEU A 42 0.65 10.92 -11.41
N TRP A 43 -0.39 11.72 -11.21
CA TRP A 43 -1.75 11.40 -11.63
C TRP A 43 -1.87 11.18 -13.13
N ARG A 44 -1.19 12.03 -13.92
CA ARG A 44 -1.15 11.90 -15.37
C ARG A 44 -0.47 10.60 -15.81
N CYS A 45 0.59 10.16 -15.12
CA CYS A 45 1.19 8.83 -15.29
C CYS A 45 0.20 7.72 -14.95
N TRP A 46 -0.31 7.72 -13.71
CA TRP A 46 -1.20 6.67 -13.21
C TRP A 46 -2.46 6.48 -14.09
N SER A 47 -3.08 7.59 -14.51
CA SER A 47 -4.28 7.55 -15.37
C SER A 47 -4.02 6.94 -16.75
N SER A 48 -2.84 7.15 -17.35
CA SER A 48 -2.44 6.47 -18.59
C SER A 48 -2.40 4.95 -18.41
N TYR A 49 -1.82 4.48 -17.31
CA TYR A 49 -1.70 3.04 -17.03
C TYR A 49 -3.04 2.40 -16.68
N THR A 50 -3.91 3.11 -15.96
CA THR A 50 -5.28 2.65 -15.69
C THR A 50 -6.09 2.52 -16.98
N LEU A 51 -5.92 3.45 -17.93
CA LEU A 51 -6.52 3.31 -19.25
C LEU A 51 -5.91 2.13 -20.03
N LEU A 52 -4.59 1.98 -19.99
CA LEU A 52 -3.89 0.88 -20.64
C LEU A 52 -4.36 -0.48 -20.12
N GLY A 53 -4.44 -0.68 -18.80
CA GLY A 53 -4.94 -1.91 -18.19
C GLY A 53 -6.42 -2.19 -18.44
N ASN A 54 -7.21 -1.15 -18.72
CA ASN A 54 -8.60 -1.30 -19.12
C ASN A 54 -8.77 -1.85 -20.55
N VAL A 55 -7.81 -1.57 -21.43
CA VAL A 55 -7.85 -1.96 -22.85
C VAL A 55 -7.02 -3.22 -23.11
N VAL A 56 -5.87 -3.35 -22.45
CA VAL A 56 -4.88 -4.40 -22.69
C VAL A 56 -4.66 -5.21 -21.41
N ARG A 57 -4.60 -6.54 -21.55
CA ARG A 57 -4.20 -7.42 -20.46
C ARG A 57 -2.70 -7.32 -20.22
N LEU A 58 -2.33 -6.57 -19.18
CA LEU A 58 -0.93 -6.31 -18.81
C LEU A 58 -0.18 -7.55 -18.31
N ASP A 59 -0.92 -8.56 -17.87
CA ASP A 59 -0.41 -9.81 -17.33
C ASP A 59 -0.18 -10.89 -18.40
N ARG A 60 0.10 -10.53 -19.67
CA ARG A 60 0.32 -11.53 -20.74
C ARG A 60 1.51 -11.20 -21.65
N GLY A 61 2.23 -12.25 -22.06
CA GLY A 61 3.31 -12.16 -23.04
C GLY A 61 4.39 -11.14 -22.65
N PHE A 62 4.84 -10.36 -23.65
CA PHE A 62 5.87 -9.34 -23.49
C PHE A 62 5.43 -8.16 -22.59
N MET A 63 4.13 -7.97 -22.34
CA MET A 63 3.63 -6.86 -21.51
C MET A 63 4.09 -6.98 -20.06
N ARG A 64 4.29 -8.20 -19.54
CA ARG A 64 4.72 -8.41 -18.15
C ARG A 64 6.09 -7.78 -17.85
N PRO A 65 7.20 -8.17 -18.52
CA PRO A 65 8.51 -7.57 -18.25
C PRO A 65 8.52 -6.07 -18.58
N LEU A 66 7.76 -5.63 -19.59
CA LEU A 66 7.63 -4.22 -19.93
C LEU A 66 7.04 -3.41 -18.75
N ILE A 67 5.95 -3.88 -18.13
CA ILE A 67 5.33 -3.19 -16.98
C ILE A 67 6.25 -3.17 -15.76
N PHE A 68 7.09 -4.18 -15.55
CA PHE A 68 8.12 -4.12 -14.50
C PHE A 68 9.21 -3.08 -14.79
N GLY A 69 9.65 -2.95 -16.04
CA GLY A 69 10.56 -1.86 -16.45
C GLY A 69 9.93 -0.48 -16.25
N LEU A 70 8.63 -0.36 -16.49
CA LEU A 70 7.88 0.87 -16.24
C LEU A 70 7.69 1.14 -14.74
N ALA A 71 7.50 0.11 -13.92
CA ALA A 71 7.51 0.24 -12.47
C ALA A 71 8.88 0.78 -11.97
N ALA A 72 10.00 0.30 -12.52
CA ALA A 72 11.32 0.86 -12.21
C ALA A 72 11.45 2.33 -12.63
N THR A 73 10.89 2.69 -13.79
CA THR A 73 10.86 4.07 -14.28
C THR A 73 10.05 4.98 -13.36
N ILE A 74 8.88 4.54 -12.89
CA ILE A 74 8.05 5.31 -11.95
C ILE A 74 8.70 5.42 -10.57
N LEU A 75 9.45 4.39 -10.14
CA LEU A 75 10.19 4.46 -8.88
C LEU A 75 11.27 5.56 -8.96
N LEU A 76 11.92 5.67 -10.12
CA LEU A 76 12.89 6.74 -10.38
C LEU A 76 12.23 8.14 -10.35
N ILE A 77 10.98 8.29 -10.81
CA ILE A 77 10.21 9.53 -10.65
C ILE A 77 10.05 9.87 -9.16
N GLY A 78 9.67 8.89 -8.33
CA GLY A 78 9.58 9.06 -6.87
C GLY A 78 10.92 9.49 -6.25
N ILE A 79 12.00 8.80 -6.60
CA ILE A 79 13.36 9.10 -6.08
C ILE A 79 13.84 10.48 -6.51
N ALA A 80 13.50 10.93 -7.71
CA ALA A 80 13.86 12.24 -8.22
C ALA A 80 12.96 13.37 -7.71
N THR A 81 11.83 13.05 -7.06
CA THR A 81 10.87 14.06 -6.57
C THR A 81 11.49 15.04 -5.56
N PRO A 82 12.28 14.63 -4.55
CA PRO A 82 12.87 15.56 -3.59
C PRO A 82 13.91 16.52 -4.19
N VAL A 83 14.47 16.21 -5.36
CA VAL A 83 15.55 16.99 -6.02
C VAL A 83 15.09 17.64 -7.34
N ILE A 84 13.78 17.66 -7.59
CA ILE A 84 13.21 18.16 -8.85
C ILE A 84 13.29 19.68 -9.00
N PHE A 85 13.24 20.43 -7.89
CA PHE A 85 13.31 21.90 -7.86
C PHE A 85 14.62 22.42 -7.24
N THR A 86 15.31 21.59 -6.46
CA THR A 86 16.56 21.92 -5.78
C THR A 86 17.57 20.80 -6.03
N ASP A 87 18.39 20.96 -7.08
CA ASP A 87 19.40 19.97 -7.42
C ASP A 87 20.52 19.97 -6.38
N ARG A 88 21.00 18.77 -6.01
CA ARG A 88 22.08 18.61 -5.02
C ARG A 88 23.43 18.44 -5.74
N PRO A 89 24.50 19.11 -5.28
CA PRO A 89 25.80 19.02 -5.93
C PRO A 89 26.35 17.59 -5.87
N GLY A 90 27.09 17.19 -6.91
CA GLY A 90 27.80 15.89 -6.98
C GLY A 90 27.00 14.74 -7.61
N GLY A 91 25.74 14.95 -7.96
CA GLY A 91 24.91 13.97 -8.68
C GLY A 91 24.69 14.32 -10.16
N LEU A 92 24.01 13.41 -10.86
CA LEU A 92 23.30 13.70 -12.10
C LEU A 92 22.19 14.71 -11.82
N PHE A 93 21.90 15.54 -12.83
CA PHE A 93 20.94 16.62 -12.74
C PHE A 93 19.51 16.09 -12.46
N GLY A 94 19.05 16.22 -11.21
CA GLY A 94 17.80 15.66 -10.69
C GLY A 94 16.54 16.05 -11.49
N PRO A 95 16.34 17.34 -11.84
CA PRO A 95 15.19 17.77 -12.63
C PRO A 95 15.09 17.06 -13.99
N MET A 96 16.23 16.81 -14.65
CA MET A 96 16.25 16.08 -15.92
C MET A 96 15.92 14.60 -15.75
N ILE A 97 16.42 13.96 -14.68
CA ILE A 97 16.11 12.56 -14.39
C ILE A 97 14.60 12.39 -14.20
N PHE A 98 13.98 13.28 -13.42
CA PHE A 98 12.53 13.29 -13.24
C PHE A 98 11.80 13.44 -14.58
N VAL A 99 12.15 14.46 -15.38
CA VAL A 99 11.48 14.75 -16.66
C VAL A 99 11.64 13.59 -17.65
N VAL A 100 12.85 13.04 -17.80
CA VAL A 100 13.11 11.90 -18.70
C VAL A 100 12.33 10.67 -18.24
N ALA A 101 12.36 10.33 -16.95
CA ALA A 101 11.61 9.19 -16.43
C ALA A 101 10.09 9.38 -16.62
N PHE A 102 9.56 10.58 -16.36
CA PHE A 102 8.16 10.93 -16.62
C PHE A 102 7.79 10.76 -18.10
N LEU A 103 8.59 11.30 -19.01
CA LEU A 103 8.34 11.20 -20.45
C LEU A 103 8.45 9.76 -20.96
N LEU A 104 9.37 8.95 -20.44
CA LEU A 104 9.48 7.52 -20.74
C LEU A 104 8.23 6.76 -20.26
N ALA A 105 7.79 7.01 -19.03
CA ALA A 105 6.59 6.38 -18.47
C ALA A 105 5.32 6.75 -19.26
N GLN A 106 5.25 7.99 -19.77
CA GLN A 106 4.09 8.48 -20.52
C GLN A 106 4.09 8.05 -21.98
N SER A 107 5.22 8.18 -22.66
CA SER A 107 5.36 7.80 -24.08
C SER A 107 5.16 6.30 -24.26
N SER A 108 5.66 5.47 -23.35
CA SER A 108 5.46 4.01 -23.40
C SER A 108 3.97 3.63 -23.33
N ALA A 109 3.21 4.16 -22.37
CA ALA A 109 1.77 3.89 -22.28
C ALA A 109 1.02 4.33 -23.55
N LEU A 110 1.36 5.52 -24.09
CA LEU A 110 0.74 6.05 -25.30
C LEU A 110 1.11 5.25 -26.56
N LEU A 111 2.38 4.83 -26.68
CA LEU A 111 2.90 3.98 -27.74
C LEU A 111 2.15 2.65 -27.78
N ILE A 112 2.07 1.96 -26.64
CA ILE A 112 1.39 0.68 -26.51
C ILE A 112 -0.10 0.82 -26.90
N LEU A 113 -0.80 1.85 -26.41
CA LEU A 113 -2.19 2.10 -26.78
C LEU A 113 -2.34 2.37 -28.29
N THR A 114 -1.41 3.11 -28.90
CA THR A 114 -1.46 3.44 -30.33
C THR A 114 -1.30 2.19 -31.22
N TYR A 115 -0.49 1.21 -30.79
CA TYR A 115 -0.26 -0.03 -31.53
C TYR A 115 -1.31 -1.11 -31.28
N THR A 116 -1.99 -1.09 -30.14
CA THR A 116 -2.90 -2.18 -29.74
C THR A 116 -4.34 -1.96 -30.19
N VAL A 117 -4.75 -0.72 -30.47
CA VAL A 117 -6.16 -0.40 -30.76
C VAL A 117 -6.42 -0.29 -32.28
N SER A 118 -7.61 -0.75 -32.71
CA SER A 118 -8.06 -0.69 -34.11
C SER A 118 -7.97 0.71 -34.76
N ASP A 119 -7.86 0.76 -36.09
CA ASP A 119 -7.69 2.00 -36.86
C ASP A 119 -8.72 3.10 -36.56
N ARG A 120 -9.97 2.72 -36.26
CA ARG A 120 -11.05 3.66 -35.92
C ARG A 120 -10.78 4.44 -34.63
N THR A 121 -10.02 3.86 -33.69
CA THR A 121 -9.65 4.50 -32.41
C THR A 121 -8.21 4.99 -32.39
N ARG A 122 -7.39 4.60 -33.39
CA ARG A 122 -6.00 5.01 -33.54
C ARG A 122 -5.84 6.50 -33.87
N ARG A 123 -6.68 7.04 -34.76
CA ARG A 123 -6.62 8.47 -35.14
C ARG A 123 -6.71 9.43 -33.94
N PRO A 124 -7.65 9.25 -33.00
CA PRO A 124 -7.65 10.04 -31.77
C PRO A 124 -6.41 9.88 -30.87
N LEU A 125 -5.85 8.66 -30.77
CA LEU A 125 -4.63 8.42 -29.99
C LEU A 125 -3.43 9.10 -30.64
N LEU A 126 -3.34 9.12 -31.97
CA LEU A 126 -2.33 9.89 -32.70
C LEU A 126 -2.42 11.38 -32.38
N ARG A 127 -3.63 11.94 -32.25
CA ARG A 127 -3.79 13.34 -31.82
C ARG A 127 -3.40 13.59 -30.37
N ALA A 128 -3.43 12.57 -29.50
CA ALA A 128 -2.96 12.68 -28.11
C ALA A 128 -1.43 12.84 -28.00
N TRP A 129 -0.68 12.55 -29.07
CA TRP A 129 0.75 12.88 -29.14
C TRP A 129 1.02 14.38 -29.25
N LEU A 130 0.08 15.19 -29.74
CA LEU A 130 0.26 16.64 -29.86
C LEU A 130 0.38 17.33 -28.49
N PRO A 131 -0.60 17.22 -27.57
CA PRO A 131 -0.45 17.81 -26.24
C PRO A 131 0.70 17.19 -25.46
N PHE A 132 0.95 15.87 -25.62
CA PHE A 132 2.13 15.23 -25.02
C PHE A 132 3.45 15.87 -25.49
N SER A 133 3.60 16.11 -26.80
CA SER A 133 4.81 16.71 -27.35
C SER A 133 4.98 18.16 -26.89
N GLY A 134 3.89 18.94 -26.85
CA GLY A 134 3.89 20.29 -26.30
C GLY A 134 4.29 20.31 -24.81
N GLY A 135 3.70 19.43 -24.01
CA GLY A 135 4.06 19.24 -22.60
C GLY A 135 5.51 18.80 -22.42
N ALA A 136 6.00 17.88 -23.27
CA ALA A 136 7.37 17.40 -23.22
C ALA A 136 8.40 18.51 -23.50
N ILE A 137 8.15 19.34 -24.52
CA ILE A 137 9.01 20.50 -24.82
C ILE A 137 9.03 21.46 -23.62
N LEU A 138 7.88 21.75 -23.01
CA LEU A 138 7.78 22.64 -21.86
C LEU A 138 8.48 22.06 -20.62
N LEU A 139 8.35 20.76 -20.33
CA LEU A 139 9.04 20.11 -19.22
C LEU A 139 10.57 20.08 -19.43
N LEU A 140 11.03 19.73 -20.64
CA LEU A 140 12.45 19.75 -20.98
C LEU A 140 13.02 21.16 -20.88
N SER A 141 12.27 22.16 -21.37
CA SER A 141 12.64 23.57 -21.24
C SER A 141 12.67 24.01 -19.78
N GLY A 142 11.69 23.58 -18.97
CA GLY A 142 11.64 23.87 -17.54
C GLY A 142 12.81 23.27 -16.78
N ALA A 143 13.30 22.10 -17.17
CA ALA A 143 14.51 21.51 -16.58
C ALA A 143 15.79 22.21 -17.08
N LEU A 144 15.89 22.57 -18.36
CA LEU A 144 17.13 23.00 -18.99
C LEU A 144 17.37 24.51 -19.00
N LEU A 145 16.33 25.33 -19.08
CA LEU A 145 16.47 26.79 -19.25
C LEU A 145 16.94 27.50 -17.96
N PRO A 146 16.45 27.17 -16.75
CA PRO A 146 16.82 27.88 -15.52
C PRO A 146 18.32 27.99 -15.26
N ARG A 147 19.10 26.97 -15.63
CA ARG A 147 20.56 26.94 -15.45
C ARG A 147 21.34 27.88 -16.38
N HIS A 148 20.69 28.36 -17.44
CA HIS A 148 21.28 29.27 -18.42
C HIS A 148 20.81 30.71 -18.25
N LEU A 149 19.86 30.95 -17.34
CA LEU A 149 19.38 32.29 -17.06
C LEU A 149 20.43 33.08 -16.26
N PRO A 150 20.54 34.39 -16.49
CA PRO A 150 21.41 35.23 -15.69
C PRO A 150 20.91 35.29 -14.23
N SER A 151 21.82 35.57 -13.29
CA SER A 151 21.59 35.44 -11.85
C SER A 151 20.53 36.39 -11.27
N ASP A 152 20.10 37.38 -12.05
CA ASP A 152 19.02 38.33 -11.73
C ASP A 152 17.62 37.74 -11.95
N VAL A 153 17.49 36.65 -12.72
CA VAL A 153 16.22 35.96 -12.96
C VAL A 153 16.09 34.75 -12.04
N ASP A 154 14.99 34.67 -11.30
CA ASP A 154 14.67 33.52 -10.47
C ASP A 154 14.34 32.28 -11.33
N GLY A 155 15.36 31.46 -11.56
CA GLY A 155 15.25 30.23 -12.32
C GLY A 155 14.23 29.23 -11.75
N GLY A 156 14.02 29.22 -10.42
CA GLY A 156 13.03 28.35 -9.77
C GLY A 156 11.60 28.71 -10.17
N SER A 157 11.28 29.99 -10.17
CA SER A 157 9.99 30.50 -10.66
C SER A 157 9.75 30.18 -12.14
N VAL A 158 10.78 30.30 -12.99
CA VAL A 158 10.67 29.95 -14.42
C VAL A 158 10.44 28.46 -14.61
N GLN A 159 11.17 27.62 -13.88
CA GLN A 159 10.95 26.17 -13.88
C GLN A 159 9.50 25.82 -13.50
N LEU A 160 9.02 26.39 -12.39
CA LEU A 160 7.68 26.16 -11.88
C LEU A 160 6.61 26.60 -12.89
N ALA A 161 6.78 27.77 -13.51
CA ALA A 161 5.87 28.28 -14.52
C ALA A 161 5.80 27.38 -15.76
N LEU A 162 6.96 26.88 -16.24
CA LEU A 162 7.03 25.98 -17.39
C LEU A 162 6.42 24.60 -17.09
N PHE A 163 6.64 24.06 -15.88
CA PHE A 163 6.03 22.79 -15.47
C PHE A 163 4.51 22.93 -15.29
N PHE A 164 4.06 24.06 -14.76
CA PHE A 164 2.63 24.38 -14.68
C PHE A 164 2.01 24.48 -16.08
N ALA A 165 2.66 25.20 -17.00
CA ALA A 165 2.22 25.32 -18.38
C ALA A 165 2.17 23.95 -19.08
N ALA A 166 3.18 23.09 -18.87
CA ALA A 166 3.20 21.73 -19.40
C ALA A 166 2.01 20.91 -18.91
N THR A 167 1.74 20.97 -17.60
CA THR A 167 0.60 20.28 -16.97
C THR A 167 -0.73 20.82 -17.50
N ALA A 168 -0.85 22.14 -17.68
CA ALA A 168 -2.03 22.76 -18.27
C ALA A 168 -2.26 22.30 -19.71
N VAL A 169 -1.22 22.28 -20.55
CA VAL A 169 -1.29 21.78 -21.94
C VAL A 169 -1.77 20.32 -21.97
N ASP A 170 -1.27 19.48 -21.06
CA ASP A 170 -1.67 18.08 -20.97
C ASP A 170 -3.16 17.92 -20.59
N PHE A 171 -3.62 18.62 -19.55
CA PHE A 171 -5.02 18.54 -19.09
C PHE A 171 -5.99 19.18 -20.08
N ILE A 172 -5.62 20.30 -20.71
CA ILE A 172 -6.40 20.93 -21.78
C ILE A 172 -6.45 20.01 -23.00
N GLY A 173 -5.33 19.40 -23.38
CA GLY A 173 -5.26 18.44 -24.48
C GLY A 173 -6.20 17.25 -24.27
N VAL A 174 -6.19 16.66 -23.07
CA VAL A 174 -7.13 15.60 -22.65
C VAL A 174 -8.59 16.06 -22.75
N ARG A 175 -8.87 17.34 -22.45
CA ARG A 175 -10.23 17.89 -22.53
C ARG A 175 -10.66 18.16 -23.97
N ALA A 176 -9.80 18.78 -24.76
CA ALA A 176 -10.01 19.19 -26.15
C ALA A 176 -10.14 17.98 -27.09
N LEU A 177 -9.37 16.93 -26.84
CA LEU A 177 -9.47 15.65 -27.56
C LEU A 177 -10.73 14.83 -27.17
N GLY A 178 -11.56 15.33 -26.26
CA GLY A 178 -12.60 14.55 -25.59
C GLY A 178 -13.99 14.55 -26.25
N THR A 179 -14.20 13.75 -27.31
CA THR A 179 -15.51 13.10 -27.61
C THR A 179 -15.29 11.76 -28.34
N GLY A 180 -15.74 10.61 -27.78
CA GLY A 180 -15.74 9.31 -28.48
C GLY A 180 -14.37 8.70 -28.84
N THR A 181 -13.27 9.31 -28.38
CA THR A 181 -11.88 9.03 -28.82
C THR A 181 -11.23 7.82 -28.14
N TRP A 182 -11.64 7.48 -26.92
CA TRP A 182 -11.26 6.25 -26.23
C TRP A 182 -12.48 5.58 -25.59
N ARG A 183 -12.42 4.26 -25.42
CA ARG A 183 -13.52 3.44 -24.86
C ARG A 183 -13.11 2.83 -23.53
N ILE A 184 -13.97 3.00 -22.52
CA ILE A 184 -13.89 2.25 -21.26
C ILE A 184 -14.53 0.89 -21.52
N VAL A 185 -13.69 -0.14 -21.60
CA VAL A 185 -14.08 -1.52 -21.92
C VAL A 185 -14.74 -2.16 -20.70
N SER A 186 -14.10 -2.08 -19.53
CA SER A 186 -14.63 -2.63 -18.29
C SER A 186 -14.85 -1.53 -17.26
N VAL A 187 -16.12 -1.23 -16.96
CA VAL A 187 -16.51 -0.26 -15.93
C VAL A 187 -16.10 -0.72 -14.53
N PRO A 188 -16.33 -1.99 -14.11
CA PRO A 188 -15.91 -2.43 -12.78
C PRO A 188 -14.41 -2.35 -12.59
N HIS A 189 -13.61 -2.72 -13.60
CA HIS A 189 -12.16 -2.55 -13.55
C HIS A 189 -11.77 -1.07 -13.38
N TRP A 190 -12.37 -0.18 -14.18
CA TRP A 190 -12.08 1.25 -14.14
C TRP A 190 -12.39 1.85 -12.77
N ALA A 191 -13.56 1.56 -12.21
CA ALA A 191 -13.96 2.01 -10.89
C ALA A 191 -13.08 1.41 -9.78
N GLU A 192 -12.74 0.12 -9.88
CA GLU A 192 -11.85 -0.56 -8.93
C GLU A 192 -10.49 0.12 -8.84
N ARG A 193 -9.84 0.41 -9.97
CA ARG A 193 -8.54 1.12 -10.00
C ARG A 193 -8.62 2.48 -9.29
N HIS A 194 -9.68 3.24 -9.54
CA HIS A 194 -9.87 4.56 -8.93
C HIS A 194 -10.18 4.49 -7.43
N ARG A 195 -10.83 3.42 -6.97
CA ARG A 195 -10.99 3.15 -5.54
C ARG A 195 -9.66 2.77 -4.89
N LEU A 196 -8.83 1.97 -5.56
CA LEU A 196 -7.52 1.58 -5.03
C LEU A 196 -6.56 2.74 -4.92
N VAL A 197 -6.48 3.65 -5.90
CA VAL A 197 -5.65 4.86 -5.76
C VAL A 197 -6.15 5.79 -4.65
N MET A 198 -7.46 5.83 -4.38
CA MET A 198 -7.99 6.53 -3.20
C MET A 198 -7.50 5.87 -1.90
N LEU A 199 -7.46 4.53 -1.84
CA LEU A 199 -6.86 3.80 -0.71
C LEU A 199 -5.36 4.08 -0.59
N ILE A 200 -4.62 4.18 -1.69
CA ILE A 200 -3.20 4.53 -1.68
C ILE A 200 -3.00 5.94 -1.07
N ALA A 201 -3.79 6.92 -1.50
CA ALA A 201 -3.73 8.29 -0.94
C ALA A 201 -4.15 8.35 0.54
N LEU A 202 -5.10 7.51 0.98
CA LEU A 202 -5.41 7.34 2.40
C LEU A 202 -4.27 6.62 3.15
N GLY A 203 -3.59 5.67 2.50
CA GLY A 203 -2.40 5.01 3.02
C GLY A 203 -1.30 6.02 3.29
N GLU A 204 -1.08 6.95 2.37
CA GLU A 204 -0.17 8.09 2.54
C GLU A 204 -0.52 8.89 3.80
N THR A 205 -1.79 9.22 4.05
CA THR A 205 -2.17 9.92 5.29
C THR A 205 -1.83 9.12 6.55
N ILE A 206 -1.97 7.79 6.53
CA ILE A 206 -1.65 6.90 7.67
C ILE A 206 -0.14 6.83 7.89
N ILE A 207 0.64 6.67 6.81
CA ILE A 207 2.11 6.62 6.91
C ILE A 207 2.64 8.00 7.35
N SER A 208 2.07 9.09 6.86
CA SER A 208 2.39 10.46 7.29
C SER A 208 2.11 10.71 8.79
N ILE A 209 1.02 10.16 9.34
CA ILE A 209 0.75 10.18 10.79
C ILE A 209 1.90 9.51 11.54
N GLY A 210 2.28 8.30 11.13
CA GLY A 210 3.28 7.51 11.82
C GLY A 210 4.73 7.98 11.64
N THR A 211 5.04 8.62 10.51
CA THR A 211 6.38 9.15 10.18
C THR A 211 6.55 10.64 10.55
N SER A 212 5.53 11.26 11.15
CA SER A 212 5.53 12.66 11.57
C SER A 212 6.69 13.06 12.49
N ARG A 213 7.24 12.09 13.23
CA ARG A 213 8.37 12.27 14.15
C ARG A 213 9.67 11.66 13.61
N GLY A 214 9.74 11.48 12.29
CA GLY A 214 10.88 10.88 11.59
C GLY A 214 10.79 9.36 11.46
N LEU A 215 11.72 8.78 10.71
CA LEU A 215 11.81 7.35 10.40
C LEU A 215 12.79 6.58 11.30
N ILE A 216 13.34 7.23 12.33
CA ILE A 216 14.38 6.63 13.21
C ILE A 216 13.76 6.18 14.56
N GLY A 217 12.59 6.71 14.92
CA GLY A 217 11.82 6.28 16.09
C GLY A 217 12.38 6.74 17.44
N ASP A 218 13.30 7.71 17.45
CA ASP A 218 13.97 8.23 18.65
C ASP A 218 13.06 9.04 19.59
N PRO A 219 12.12 9.88 19.10
CA PRO A 219 11.32 10.71 19.99
C PRO A 219 10.42 9.91 20.94
N PRO A 220 10.34 10.27 22.24
CA PRO A 220 9.57 9.53 23.24
C PRO A 220 8.08 9.48 22.87
N ILE A 221 7.41 8.34 23.08
CA ILE A 221 5.96 8.25 22.85
C ILE A 221 5.23 8.91 24.01
N THR A 222 4.42 9.94 23.76
CA THR A 222 3.66 10.64 24.80
C THR A 222 2.16 10.42 24.64
N TRP A 223 1.37 10.72 25.67
CA TRP A 223 -0.10 10.68 25.59
C TRP A 223 -0.65 11.59 24.49
N SER A 224 -0.02 12.74 24.28
CA SER A 224 -0.42 13.69 23.24
C SER A 224 -0.16 13.15 21.84
N VAL A 225 0.91 12.37 21.63
CA VAL A 225 1.14 11.66 20.36
C VAL A 225 0.11 10.58 20.13
N ILE A 226 -0.19 9.75 21.14
CA ILE A 226 -1.21 8.68 21.02
C ILE A 226 -2.58 9.30 20.74
N ALA A 227 -2.97 10.33 21.50
CA ALA A 227 -4.24 11.04 21.33
C ALA A 227 -4.31 11.73 19.96
N GLY A 228 -3.25 12.46 19.58
CA GLY A 228 -3.16 13.10 18.27
C GLY A 228 -3.26 12.11 17.12
N SER A 229 -2.57 10.96 17.22
CA SER A 229 -2.59 9.91 16.19
C SER A 229 -3.97 9.24 16.10
N ALA A 230 -4.63 8.99 17.25
CA ALA A 230 -5.98 8.46 17.30
C ALA A 230 -7.00 9.43 16.67
N LEU A 231 -6.92 10.73 17.00
CA LEU A 231 -7.77 11.77 16.40
C LEU A 231 -7.51 11.92 14.89
N SER A 232 -6.23 11.87 14.48
CA SER A 232 -5.85 11.88 13.06
C SER A 232 -6.42 10.67 12.32
N LEU A 233 -6.38 9.48 12.94
CA LEU A 233 -6.99 8.30 12.38
C LEU A 233 -8.52 8.43 12.29
N VAL A 234 -9.18 9.07 13.26
CA VAL A 234 -10.62 9.37 13.15
C VAL A 234 -10.90 10.26 11.92
N VAL A 235 -10.09 11.29 11.67
CA VAL A 235 -10.18 12.11 10.45
C VAL A 235 -10.09 11.22 9.21
N VAL A 236 -9.01 10.44 9.08
CA VAL A 236 -8.78 9.55 7.91
C VAL A 236 -9.91 8.52 7.76
N ALA A 237 -10.34 7.89 8.85
CA ALA A 237 -11.40 6.89 8.88
C ALA A 237 -12.75 7.47 8.44
N VAL A 238 -13.07 8.71 8.82
CA VAL A 238 -14.29 9.38 8.39
C VAL A 238 -14.25 9.72 6.91
N LEU A 239 -13.12 10.24 6.40
CA LEU A 239 -12.96 10.51 4.97
C LEU A 239 -13.06 9.23 4.14
N TRP A 240 -12.41 8.16 4.59
CA TRP A 240 -12.51 6.81 4.02
C TRP A 240 -13.95 6.31 4.02
N TRP A 241 -14.63 6.35 5.18
CA TRP A 241 -16.01 5.92 5.33
C TRP A 241 -16.88 6.64 4.31
N ARG A 242 -16.74 7.96 4.24
CA ARG A 242 -17.63 8.77 3.42
C ARG A 242 -17.50 8.50 1.91
N TYR A 243 -16.32 8.12 1.42
CA TYR A 243 -16.13 7.74 0.02
C TYR A 243 -16.54 6.29 -0.27
N PHE A 244 -16.15 5.35 0.60
CA PHE A 244 -16.40 3.92 0.39
C PHE A 244 -17.79 3.44 0.77
N ASP A 245 -18.60 4.26 1.46
CA ASP A 245 -19.97 3.89 1.77
C ASP A 245 -20.89 4.02 0.55
N ILE A 246 -20.80 5.15 -0.16
CA ILE A 246 -21.71 5.50 -1.26
C ILE A 246 -20.95 5.98 -2.50
N ALA A 247 -20.08 6.98 -2.37
CA ALA A 247 -19.62 7.77 -3.52
C ALA A 247 -18.90 6.94 -4.58
N GLY A 248 -17.97 6.07 -4.17
CA GLY A 248 -17.23 5.20 -5.11
C GLY A 248 -18.15 4.23 -5.88
N PHE A 249 -19.07 3.58 -5.16
CA PHE A 249 -20.01 2.61 -5.74
C PHE A 249 -21.08 3.28 -6.61
N ALA A 250 -21.57 4.45 -6.22
CA ALA A 250 -22.52 5.21 -6.99
C ALA A 250 -21.89 5.76 -8.29
N ALA A 251 -20.61 6.14 -8.27
CA ALA A 251 -19.88 6.55 -9.46
C ALA A 251 -19.71 5.41 -10.48
N GLU A 252 -19.44 4.18 -9.99
CA GLU A 252 -19.39 2.97 -10.82
C GLU A 252 -20.73 2.71 -11.50
N GLN A 253 -21.80 2.66 -10.71
CA GLN A 253 -23.14 2.37 -11.22
C GLN A 253 -23.63 3.44 -12.19
N ALA A 254 -23.35 4.72 -11.93
CA ALA A 254 -23.66 5.81 -12.85
C ALA A 254 -22.93 5.65 -14.20
N LEU A 255 -21.74 5.06 -14.21
CA LEU A 255 -20.97 4.78 -15.43
C LEU A 255 -21.51 3.54 -16.17
N GLU A 256 -21.95 2.51 -15.45
CA GLU A 256 -22.58 1.30 -16.01
C GLU A 256 -23.88 1.64 -16.76
N GLN A 257 -24.70 2.54 -16.20
CA GLN A 257 -25.97 2.96 -16.77
C GLN A 257 -25.82 3.85 -18.02
N ARG A 258 -24.61 4.31 -18.35
CA ARG A 258 -24.38 5.19 -19.50
C ARG A 258 -24.12 4.42 -20.80
N PRO A 259 -24.69 4.87 -21.93
CA PRO A 259 -24.34 4.36 -23.25
C PRO A 259 -22.85 4.54 -23.55
N ALA A 260 -22.25 3.59 -24.26
CA ALA A 260 -20.82 3.55 -24.55
C ALA A 260 -20.27 4.85 -25.17
N ALA A 261 -21.06 5.54 -26.01
CA ALA A 261 -20.67 6.79 -26.66
C ALA A 261 -20.49 7.97 -25.69
N THR A 262 -21.20 7.99 -24.56
CA THR A 262 -21.14 9.08 -23.56
C THR A 262 -20.37 8.68 -22.31
N ARG A 263 -20.13 7.37 -22.14
CA ARG A 263 -19.40 6.78 -21.00
C ARG A 263 -18.01 7.38 -20.81
N SER A 264 -17.25 7.61 -21.89
CA SER A 264 -15.89 8.17 -21.78
C SER A 264 -15.86 9.59 -21.21
N ARG A 265 -16.87 10.42 -21.49
CA ARG A 265 -16.97 11.78 -20.90
C ARG A 265 -17.25 11.72 -19.41
N LEU A 266 -18.22 10.89 -18.98
CA LEU A 266 -18.49 10.72 -17.55
C LEU A 266 -17.30 10.08 -16.84
N GLY A 267 -16.65 9.09 -17.45
CA GLY A 267 -15.43 8.47 -16.92
C GLY A 267 -14.32 9.50 -16.72
N ARG A 268 -14.03 10.34 -17.71
CA ARG A 268 -13.04 11.42 -17.59
C ARG A 268 -13.42 12.40 -16.47
N ASP A 269 -14.64 12.94 -16.51
CA ASP A 269 -15.03 14.00 -15.57
C ASP A 269 -15.09 13.45 -14.12
N ALA A 270 -15.76 12.32 -13.92
CA ALA A 270 -15.93 11.72 -12.60
C ALA A 270 -14.63 11.10 -12.08
N HIS A 271 -13.95 10.28 -12.87
CA HIS A 271 -12.83 9.47 -12.41
C HIS A 271 -11.46 10.12 -12.68
N THR A 272 -11.24 10.74 -13.83
CA THR A 272 -9.93 11.37 -14.13
C THR A 272 -9.79 12.77 -13.51
N VAL A 273 -10.84 13.59 -13.51
CA VAL A 273 -10.75 14.99 -13.05
C VAL A 273 -11.14 15.13 -11.58
N LEU A 274 -12.30 14.63 -11.17
CA LEU A 274 -12.77 14.85 -9.79
C LEU A 274 -12.05 13.99 -8.75
N HIS A 275 -11.49 12.82 -9.13
CA HIS A 275 -10.67 12.05 -8.18
C HIS A 275 -9.32 12.70 -7.92
N VAL A 276 -8.68 13.34 -8.89
CA VAL A 276 -7.42 14.04 -8.61
C VAL A 276 -7.62 15.21 -7.64
N VAL A 277 -8.76 15.89 -7.70
CA VAL A 277 -9.12 16.92 -6.70
C VAL A 277 -9.18 16.30 -5.30
N MET A 278 -9.84 15.15 -5.16
CA MET A 278 -9.89 14.45 -3.87
C MET A 278 -8.50 13.96 -3.41
N ILE A 279 -7.68 13.43 -4.32
CA ILE A 279 -6.31 12.97 -4.00
C ILE A 279 -5.44 14.15 -3.55
N VAL A 280 -5.49 15.29 -4.24
CA VAL A 280 -4.80 16.51 -3.81
C VAL A 280 -5.27 16.92 -2.40
N GLY A 281 -6.59 16.87 -2.14
CA GLY A 281 -7.13 17.10 -0.80
C GLY A 281 -6.54 16.16 0.25
N LEU A 282 -6.48 14.86 -0.03
CA LEU A 282 -5.90 13.86 0.88
C LEU A 282 -4.40 14.06 1.11
N VAL A 283 -3.62 14.39 0.07
CA VAL A 283 -2.17 14.64 0.19
C VAL A 283 -1.92 15.90 1.04
N LEU A 284 -2.70 16.97 0.86
CA LEU A 284 -2.63 18.16 1.72
C LEU A 284 -3.06 17.85 3.16
N THR A 285 -4.09 17.01 3.36
CA THR A 285 -4.46 16.52 4.69
C THR A 285 -3.34 15.68 5.30
N ALA A 286 -2.65 14.82 4.53
CA ALA A 286 -1.51 14.04 5.00
C ALA A 286 -0.39 14.96 5.51
N LEU A 287 -0.02 15.97 4.72
CA LEU A 287 0.97 16.98 5.11
C LEU A 287 0.56 17.75 6.38
N GLY A 288 -0.71 18.17 6.46
CA GLY A 288 -1.26 18.87 7.62
C GLY A 288 -1.24 18.02 8.89
N LEU A 289 -1.61 16.73 8.80
CA LEU A 289 -1.56 15.79 9.93
C LEU A 289 -0.10 15.50 10.34
N LYS A 290 0.79 15.33 9.36
CA LYS A 290 2.24 15.17 9.58
C LYS A 290 2.79 16.34 10.39
N ARG A 291 2.48 17.58 9.97
CA ARG A 291 2.88 18.81 10.65
C ARG A 291 2.29 18.93 12.04
N ALA A 292 0.98 18.66 12.19
CA ALA A 292 0.31 18.69 13.49
C ALA A 292 1.01 17.75 14.50
N LEU A 293 1.29 16.51 14.11
CA LEU A 293 1.92 15.53 15.00
C LEU A 293 3.41 15.79 15.25
N SER A 294 4.12 16.40 14.29
CA SER A 294 5.51 16.84 14.47
C SER A 294 5.69 18.03 15.40
N SER A 295 4.58 18.66 15.83
CA SER A 295 4.53 19.86 16.69
C SER A 295 3.95 19.60 18.07
N VAL A 296 3.75 18.33 18.42
CA VAL A 296 3.11 17.90 19.67
C VAL A 296 4.03 18.09 20.89
N GLU A 297 5.34 18.05 20.69
CA GLU A 297 6.32 18.20 21.77
C GLU A 297 6.58 19.70 22.05
N PRO A 298 6.76 20.12 23.33
CA PRO A 298 6.91 21.52 23.71
C PRO A 298 7.94 22.28 22.87
N ASP A 299 9.11 21.67 22.65
CA ASP A 299 10.22 22.27 21.91
C ASP A 299 9.89 22.48 20.42
N THR A 300 8.93 21.71 19.90
CA THR A 300 8.49 21.75 18.50
C THR A 300 7.13 22.44 18.33
N ALA A 301 6.51 22.93 19.40
CA ALA A 301 5.19 23.55 19.35
C ALA A 301 5.14 24.76 18.42
N HIS A 302 6.26 25.48 18.29
CA HIS A 302 6.43 26.61 17.36
C HIS A 302 6.27 26.23 15.87
N ARG A 303 6.34 24.94 15.53
CA ARG A 303 6.12 24.44 14.16
C ARG A 303 4.65 24.42 13.75
N TRP A 304 3.73 24.57 14.70
CA TRP A 304 2.30 24.72 14.42
C TRP A 304 1.96 26.18 14.16
N ASP A 305 1.85 26.53 12.89
CA ASP A 305 1.60 27.89 12.42
C ASP A 305 0.27 28.02 11.64
N LEU A 306 -0.07 29.25 11.24
CA LEU A 306 -1.26 29.53 10.44
C LEU A 306 -1.29 28.68 9.16
N LEU A 307 -0.14 28.53 8.48
CA LEU A 307 -0.06 27.75 7.24
C LEU A 307 -0.35 26.27 7.50
N SER A 308 0.16 25.68 8.58
CA SER A 308 -0.13 24.28 8.99
C SER A 308 -1.62 24.04 9.19
N ALA A 309 -2.29 24.93 9.92
CA ALA A 309 -3.73 24.84 10.15
C ALA A 309 -4.53 24.98 8.83
N LEU A 310 -4.14 25.95 7.98
CA LEU A 310 -4.79 26.18 6.68
C LEU A 310 -4.58 25.00 5.71
N VAL A 311 -3.41 24.38 5.70
CA VAL A 311 -3.12 23.20 4.87
C VAL A 311 -3.95 22.00 5.33
N LEU A 312 -4.02 21.74 6.64
CA LEU A 312 -4.82 20.63 7.18
C LEU A 312 -6.31 20.78 6.86
N TYR A 313 -6.90 21.92 7.21
CA TYR A 313 -8.33 22.19 7.00
C TYR A 313 -8.65 22.39 5.52
N GLY A 314 -7.75 23.03 4.77
CA GLY A 314 -7.84 23.23 3.33
C GLY A 314 -7.80 21.91 2.55
N GLY A 315 -6.93 20.97 2.93
CA GLY A 315 -6.90 19.63 2.34
C GLY A 315 -8.24 18.89 2.51
N VAL A 316 -8.82 18.92 3.71
CA VAL A 316 -10.14 18.33 3.97
C VAL A 316 -11.23 19.04 3.17
N LEU A 317 -11.17 20.37 3.07
CA LEU A 317 -12.12 21.16 2.30
C LEU A 317 -12.06 20.80 0.80
N VAL A 318 -10.86 20.72 0.22
CA VAL A 318 -10.63 20.31 -1.17
C VAL A 318 -11.17 18.90 -1.42
N TYR A 319 -10.93 17.97 -0.49
CA TYR A 319 -11.49 16.61 -0.57
C TYR A 319 -13.02 16.61 -0.58
N LEU A 320 -13.66 17.30 0.38
CA LEU A 320 -15.12 17.36 0.47
C LEU A 320 -15.75 18.07 -0.73
N LEU A 321 -15.12 19.13 -1.25
CA LEU A 321 -15.56 19.81 -2.48
C LEU A 321 -15.48 18.87 -3.69
N GLY A 322 -14.37 18.15 -3.85
CA GLY A 322 -14.20 17.13 -4.88
C GLY A 322 -15.27 16.04 -4.78
N GLN A 323 -15.60 15.62 -3.56
CA GLN A 323 -16.63 14.63 -3.31
C GLN A 323 -18.05 15.14 -3.65
N VAL A 324 -18.42 16.36 -3.23
CA VAL A 324 -19.71 16.98 -3.61
C VAL A 324 -19.82 17.12 -5.13
N ALA A 325 -18.74 17.54 -5.79
CA ALA A 325 -18.70 17.65 -7.23
C ALA A 325 -18.86 16.28 -7.91
N LEU A 326 -18.25 15.23 -7.37
CA LEU A 326 -18.39 13.86 -7.85
C LEU A 326 -19.84 13.38 -7.74
N GLU A 327 -20.48 13.57 -6.59
CA GLU A 327 -21.88 13.19 -6.35
C GLU A 327 -22.83 13.97 -7.26
N ARG A 328 -22.60 15.28 -7.41
CA ARG A 328 -23.36 16.11 -8.35
C ARG A 328 -23.18 15.64 -9.79
N ARG A 329 -21.97 15.23 -10.19
CA ARG A 329 -21.69 14.81 -11.57
C ARG A 329 -22.26 13.42 -11.89
N THR A 330 -22.27 12.52 -10.93
CA THR A 330 -22.67 11.11 -11.12
C THR A 330 -24.14 10.87 -10.82
N ILE A 331 -24.62 11.30 -9.65
CA ILE A 331 -25.98 11.05 -9.15
C ILE A 331 -26.91 12.26 -9.37
N ARG A 332 -26.37 13.43 -9.74
CA ARG A 332 -27.13 14.70 -9.87
C ARG A 332 -27.80 15.16 -8.57
N LEU A 333 -27.33 14.67 -7.44
CA LEU A 333 -27.79 15.06 -6.11
C LEU A 333 -26.63 15.75 -5.36
N LEU A 334 -26.95 16.77 -4.59
CA LEU A 334 -26.02 17.40 -3.66
C LEU A 334 -26.11 16.67 -2.32
N GLY A 335 -25.02 16.03 -1.90
CA GLY A 335 -24.88 15.46 -0.57
C GLY A 335 -24.96 16.56 0.49
N ARG A 336 -26.03 16.58 1.29
CA ARG A 336 -26.20 17.57 2.36
C ARG A 336 -25.18 17.40 3.49
N SER A 337 -24.78 16.15 3.77
CA SER A 337 -23.77 15.83 4.78
C SER A 337 -22.40 16.45 4.42
N PRO A 338 -21.79 16.21 3.24
CA PRO A 338 -20.56 16.90 2.85
C PRO A 338 -20.65 18.43 2.84
N LEU A 339 -21.81 19.00 2.46
CA LEU A 339 -22.03 20.45 2.54
C LEU A 339 -22.00 20.95 3.98
N LEU A 340 -22.60 20.20 4.92
CA LEU A 340 -22.46 20.49 6.36
C LEU A 340 -20.99 20.46 6.79
N GLY A 341 -20.24 19.43 6.36
CA GLY A 341 -18.79 19.37 6.61
C GLY A 341 -18.04 20.58 6.08
N ILE A 342 -18.30 20.99 4.83
CA ILE A 342 -17.70 22.18 4.20
C ILE A 342 -18.00 23.44 5.00
N VAL A 343 -19.26 23.64 5.38
CA VAL A 343 -19.70 24.82 6.17
C VAL A 343 -19.03 24.82 7.54
N LEU A 344 -19.05 23.70 8.26
CA LEU A 344 -18.45 23.59 9.59
C LEU A 344 -16.93 23.75 9.58
N VAL A 345 -16.23 23.11 8.64
CA VAL A 345 -14.78 23.24 8.46
C VAL A 345 -14.44 24.71 8.21
N THR A 346 -15.13 25.37 7.27
CA THR A 346 -14.88 26.78 6.91
C THR A 346 -15.17 27.73 8.08
N ALA A 347 -16.30 27.54 8.78
CA ALA A 347 -16.71 28.39 9.89
C ALA A 347 -15.79 28.27 11.11
N LEU A 348 -15.18 27.10 11.33
CA LEU A 348 -14.39 26.81 12.53
C LEU A 348 -12.87 26.92 12.32
N VAL A 349 -12.38 27.23 11.10
CA VAL A 349 -10.96 27.53 10.85
C VAL A 349 -10.42 28.64 11.77
N PRO A 350 -11.11 29.78 12.00
CA PRO A 350 -10.59 30.85 12.85
C PRO A 350 -10.36 30.41 14.30
N ILE A 351 -11.14 29.43 14.77
CA ILE A 351 -10.97 28.81 16.09
C ILE A 351 -9.80 27.83 16.05
N ALA A 352 -9.73 26.99 15.02
CA ALA A 352 -8.69 25.98 14.86
C ALA A 352 -7.26 26.55 14.89
N VAL A 353 -7.04 27.70 14.25
CA VAL A 353 -5.73 28.39 14.21
C VAL A 353 -5.27 28.84 15.61
N ARG A 354 -6.20 29.02 16.55
CA ARG A 354 -5.90 29.44 17.94
C ARG A 354 -5.68 28.25 18.88
N LEU A 355 -5.94 27.03 18.42
CA LEU A 355 -5.78 25.82 19.21
C LEU A 355 -4.37 25.24 19.02
N PRO A 356 -3.82 24.56 20.04
CA PRO A 356 -2.64 23.72 19.84
C PRO A 356 -2.95 22.62 18.82
N ALA A 357 -1.91 22.07 18.18
CA ALA A 357 -2.05 21.11 17.09
C ALA A 357 -3.03 19.95 17.38
N VAL A 358 -2.91 19.31 18.55
CA VAL A 358 -3.83 18.23 18.96
C VAL A 358 -5.28 18.73 19.11
N GLY A 359 -5.47 19.94 19.64
CA GLY A 359 -6.78 20.58 19.76
C GLY A 359 -7.40 20.88 18.39
N ALA A 360 -6.61 21.38 17.43
CA ALA A 360 -7.06 21.61 16.07
C ALA A 360 -7.44 20.31 15.35
N VAL A 361 -6.62 19.25 15.46
CA VAL A 361 -6.96 17.93 14.91
C VAL A 361 -8.21 17.36 15.59
N GLY A 362 -8.35 17.54 16.91
CA GLY A 362 -9.54 17.13 17.67
C GLY A 362 -10.81 17.84 17.22
N LEU A 363 -10.74 19.15 16.98
CA LEU A 363 -11.84 19.94 16.43
C LEU A 363 -12.23 19.44 15.03
N LEU A 364 -11.24 19.20 14.16
CA LEU A 364 -11.49 18.65 12.82
C LEU A 364 -12.13 17.25 12.87
N ALA A 365 -11.63 16.37 13.74
CA ALA A 365 -12.21 15.04 13.96
C ALA A 365 -13.66 15.14 14.45
N ALA A 366 -13.97 16.05 15.37
CA ALA A 366 -15.32 16.28 15.85
C ALA A 366 -16.25 16.80 14.75
N ILE A 367 -15.80 17.76 13.93
CA ILE A 367 -16.56 18.27 12.77
C ILE A 367 -16.90 17.14 11.80
N LEU A 368 -15.90 16.34 11.40
CA LEU A 368 -16.10 15.25 10.45
C LEU A 368 -16.97 14.13 11.03
N THR A 369 -16.80 13.80 12.30
CA THR A 369 -17.66 12.82 13.00
C THR A 369 -19.10 13.33 13.06
N SER A 370 -19.32 14.61 13.37
CA SER A 370 -20.65 15.22 13.38
C SER A 370 -21.33 15.16 12.00
N MET A 371 -20.55 15.32 10.93
CA MET A 371 -21.02 15.18 9.55
C MET A 371 -21.51 13.76 9.23
N VAL A 372 -20.79 12.73 9.68
CA VAL A 372 -21.21 11.33 9.51
C VAL A 372 -22.41 10.99 10.39
N LEU A 373 -22.40 11.43 11.65
CA LEU A 373 -23.53 11.23 12.57
C LEU A 373 -24.82 11.88 12.02
N ALA A 374 -24.73 13.08 11.44
CA ALA A 374 -25.85 13.74 10.78
C ALA A 374 -26.38 12.92 9.59
N ASP A 375 -25.50 12.23 8.84
CA ASP A 375 -25.91 11.35 7.75
C ASP A 375 -26.67 10.11 8.25
N LEU A 376 -26.18 9.51 9.35
CA LEU A 376 -26.77 8.32 9.97
C LEU A 376 -28.08 8.62 10.73
N THR A 377 -28.28 9.84 11.21
CA THR A 377 -29.42 10.24 12.05
C THR A 377 -30.40 11.14 11.29
N VAL A 378 -30.00 12.38 11.01
CA VAL A 378 -30.84 13.44 10.43
C VAL A 378 -31.17 13.16 8.96
N PHE A 379 -30.19 12.72 8.17
CA PHE A 379 -30.38 12.45 6.73
C PHE A 379 -30.64 10.97 6.41
N ARG A 380 -30.96 10.16 7.42
CA ARG A 380 -31.12 8.70 7.32
C ARG A 380 -32.01 8.25 6.15
N ARG A 381 -33.15 8.92 5.90
CA ARG A 381 -34.07 8.54 4.80
C ARG A 381 -33.39 8.65 3.43
N ARG A 382 -32.67 9.75 3.17
CA ARG A 382 -31.92 9.94 1.91
C ARG A 382 -30.73 9.02 1.82
N HIS A 383 -30.00 8.87 2.91
CA HIS A 383 -28.88 7.93 3.00
C HIS A 383 -29.33 6.51 2.64
N HIS A 384 -30.48 6.02 3.15
CA HIS A 384 -31.05 4.72 2.76
C HIS A 384 -31.40 4.63 1.28
N VAL A 385 -31.95 5.68 0.67
CA VAL A 385 -32.27 5.69 -0.78
C VAL A 385 -30.99 5.59 -1.62
N LEU A 386 -29.96 6.39 -1.29
CA LEU A 386 -28.67 6.36 -1.98
C LEU A 386 -27.96 5.02 -1.79
N HIS A 387 -28.01 4.46 -0.58
CA HIS A 387 -27.47 3.13 -0.30
C HIS A 387 -28.15 2.05 -1.12
N ARG A 388 -29.48 2.07 -1.23
CA ARG A 388 -30.21 1.10 -2.06
C ARG A 388 -29.83 1.19 -3.53
N GLN A 389 -29.57 2.38 -4.04
CA GLN A 389 -29.07 2.56 -5.40
C GLN A 389 -27.68 1.92 -5.53
N ALA A 390 -26.72 2.33 -4.70
CA ALA A 390 -25.33 1.84 -4.74
C ALA A 390 -25.15 0.37 -4.29
N ALA A 391 -26.14 -0.23 -3.62
CA ALA A 391 -26.05 -1.55 -3.01
C ALA A 391 -25.67 -2.65 -4.00
N GLN A 392 -26.15 -2.59 -5.25
CA GLN A 392 -25.83 -3.62 -6.23
C GLN A 392 -24.34 -3.67 -6.59
N ALA A 393 -23.67 -2.51 -6.70
CA ALA A 393 -22.23 -2.45 -6.94
C ALA A 393 -21.45 -2.86 -5.67
N ALA A 394 -21.91 -2.42 -4.49
CA ALA A 394 -21.33 -2.79 -3.21
C ALA A 394 -21.40 -4.30 -2.92
N VAL A 395 -22.55 -4.93 -3.16
CA VAL A 395 -22.76 -6.38 -2.98
C VAL A 395 -21.92 -7.18 -3.97
N ARG A 396 -21.80 -6.73 -5.24
CA ARG A 396 -20.92 -7.37 -6.23
C ARG A 396 -19.45 -7.33 -5.79
N ALA A 397 -18.98 -6.21 -5.26
CA ALA A 397 -17.62 -6.11 -4.70
C ALA A 397 -17.46 -7.01 -3.46
N ALA A 398 -18.42 -6.98 -2.55
CA ALA A 398 -18.39 -7.75 -1.30
C ALA A 398 -18.55 -9.26 -1.48
N THR A 399 -19.07 -9.75 -2.61
CA THR A 399 -19.22 -11.19 -2.88
C THR A 399 -18.02 -11.78 -3.61
N SER A 400 -17.37 -11.02 -4.49
CA SER A 400 -16.37 -11.53 -5.44
C SER A 400 -14.90 -11.29 -5.07
N GLY A 401 -14.60 -10.48 -4.04
CA GLY A 401 -13.22 -10.14 -3.67
C GLY A 401 -13.03 -9.65 -2.23
N VAL A 402 -11.93 -8.94 -2.02
CA VAL A 402 -11.54 -8.30 -0.74
C VAL A 402 -12.31 -6.99 -0.59
N THR A 403 -12.85 -6.74 0.60
CA THR A 403 -13.66 -5.57 0.88
C THR A 403 -12.80 -4.33 1.16
N PRO A 404 -13.31 -3.10 0.91
CA PRO A 404 -12.56 -1.89 1.19
C PRO A 404 -12.09 -1.75 2.64
N LYS A 405 -12.85 -2.27 3.63
CA LYS A 405 -12.44 -2.24 5.05
C LYS A 405 -11.24 -3.12 5.34
N GLU A 406 -11.13 -4.26 4.64
CA GLU A 406 -9.99 -5.16 4.77
C GLU A 406 -8.76 -4.59 4.07
N LEU A 407 -8.94 -3.83 2.99
CA LEU A 407 -7.86 -3.06 2.38
C LEU A 407 -7.44 -1.87 3.27
N PHE A 408 -8.37 -1.22 3.96
CA PHE A 408 -8.07 -0.16 4.92
C PHE A 408 -7.25 -0.68 6.11
N LEU A 409 -7.56 -1.88 6.61
CA LEU A 409 -6.70 -2.57 7.58
C LEU A 409 -5.29 -2.81 7.01
N ASP A 410 -5.19 -3.27 5.78
CA ASP A 410 -3.91 -3.52 5.12
C ASP A 410 -3.05 -2.26 5.00
N LEU A 411 -3.64 -1.06 4.86
CA LEU A 411 -2.87 0.20 4.83
C LEU A 411 -2.10 0.43 6.14
N VAL A 412 -2.71 0.12 7.28
CA VAL A 412 -2.01 0.21 8.58
C VAL A 412 -0.96 -0.90 8.71
N VAL A 413 -1.24 -2.08 8.15
CA VAL A 413 -0.26 -3.18 8.15
C VAL A 413 0.98 -2.83 7.32
N VAL A 414 0.82 -2.17 6.16
CA VAL A 414 1.95 -1.60 5.39
C VAL A 414 2.79 -0.70 6.30
N TYR A 415 2.17 0.21 7.04
CA TYR A 415 2.88 1.05 8.01
C TYR A 415 3.60 0.23 9.10
N THR A 416 2.98 -0.82 9.64
CA THR A 416 3.67 -1.68 10.62
C THR A 416 4.89 -2.39 10.04
N PHE A 417 4.88 -2.74 8.75
CA PHE A 417 6.04 -3.35 8.09
C PHE A 417 7.18 -2.35 7.94
N ILE A 418 6.89 -1.10 7.54
CA ILE A 418 7.86 0.01 7.56
C ILE A 418 8.50 0.10 8.95
N GLN A 419 7.70 0.08 10.00
CA GLN A 419 8.18 0.22 11.39
C GLN A 419 9.00 -1.00 11.87
N VAL A 420 8.71 -2.21 11.39
CA VAL A 420 9.55 -3.39 11.62
C VAL A 420 10.93 -3.20 10.98
N THR A 421 11.01 -2.68 9.76
CA THR A 421 12.30 -2.34 9.11
C THR A 421 13.03 -1.21 9.84
N VAL A 422 12.30 -0.21 10.37
CA VAL A 422 12.85 0.84 11.23
C VAL A 422 13.46 0.26 12.50
N LEU A 423 12.78 -0.69 13.15
CA LEU A 423 13.31 -1.39 14.32
C LEU A 423 14.62 -2.13 13.99
N MET A 424 14.72 -2.79 12.83
CA MET A 424 15.98 -3.40 12.35
C MET A 424 17.08 -2.35 12.08
N THR A 425 16.69 -1.15 11.64
CA THR A 425 17.62 -0.05 11.36
C THR A 425 18.17 0.59 12.64
N ARG A 426 17.34 0.71 13.67
CA ARG A 426 17.72 1.21 14.99
C ARG A 426 18.70 0.26 15.69
N HIS A 427 18.48 -1.05 15.52
CA HIS A 427 19.34 -2.11 16.08
C HIS A 427 19.94 -2.98 14.97
N PRO A 428 20.95 -2.50 14.21
CA PRO A 428 21.53 -3.21 13.08
C PRO A 428 22.47 -4.34 13.53
N THR A 429 21.94 -5.26 14.33
CA THR A 429 22.62 -6.43 14.89
C THR A 429 21.77 -7.68 14.68
N GLY A 430 22.36 -8.88 14.80
CA GLY A 430 21.60 -10.13 14.70
C GLY A 430 20.45 -10.23 15.72
N VAL A 431 20.65 -9.70 16.94
CA VAL A 431 19.62 -9.66 17.98
C VAL A 431 18.49 -8.71 17.60
N GLY A 432 18.81 -7.51 17.09
CA GLY A 432 17.81 -6.55 16.61
C GLY A 432 16.96 -7.09 15.46
N VAL A 433 17.57 -7.86 14.56
CA VAL A 433 16.85 -8.58 13.50
C VAL A 433 15.89 -9.61 14.10
N VAL A 434 16.33 -10.43 15.06
CA VAL A 434 15.46 -11.41 15.74
C VAL A 434 14.30 -10.72 16.48
N GLN A 435 14.56 -9.62 17.17
CA GLN A 435 13.55 -8.79 17.84
C GLN A 435 12.50 -8.26 16.86
N ALA A 436 12.93 -7.73 15.71
CA ALA A 436 12.04 -7.25 14.68
C ALA A 436 11.21 -8.39 14.04
N LEU A 437 11.82 -9.55 13.80
CA LEU A 437 11.11 -10.74 13.32
C LEU A 437 10.12 -11.32 14.35
N ALA A 438 10.42 -11.16 15.64
CA ALA A 438 9.49 -11.53 16.71
C ALA A 438 8.25 -10.63 16.70
N VAL A 439 8.42 -9.31 16.60
CA VAL A 439 7.31 -8.35 16.44
C VAL A 439 6.50 -8.65 15.17
N LEU A 440 7.19 -8.90 14.04
CA LEU A 440 6.55 -9.29 12.78
C LEU A 440 5.70 -10.56 12.95
N SER A 441 6.19 -11.56 13.67
CA SER A 441 5.46 -12.82 13.91
C SER A 441 4.19 -12.60 14.74
N VAL A 442 4.27 -11.74 15.76
CA VAL A 442 3.11 -11.35 16.57
C VAL A 442 2.04 -10.63 15.74
N LEU A 443 2.47 -9.67 14.90
CA LEU A 443 1.60 -8.96 13.95
C LEU A 443 1.00 -9.90 12.91
N TRP A 444 1.78 -10.84 12.40
CA TRP A 444 1.33 -11.86 11.45
C TRP A 444 0.18 -12.69 12.01
N VAL A 445 0.28 -13.12 13.27
CA VAL A 445 -0.80 -13.88 13.88
C VAL A 445 -2.05 -13.00 14.02
N ALA A 446 -1.94 -11.76 14.50
CA ALA A 446 -3.10 -10.86 14.57
C ALA A 446 -3.76 -10.67 13.19
N TRP A 447 -2.98 -10.39 12.15
CA TRP A 447 -3.51 -10.22 10.79
C TRP A 447 -4.18 -11.50 10.26
N SER A 448 -3.59 -12.67 10.51
CA SER A 448 -4.15 -13.97 10.10
C SER A 448 -5.51 -14.23 10.77
N LEU A 449 -5.64 -13.89 12.05
CA LEU A 449 -6.88 -14.01 12.82
C LEU A 449 -7.97 -13.08 12.27
N TYR A 450 -7.65 -11.83 11.92
CA TYR A 450 -8.64 -10.92 11.33
C TYR A 450 -8.99 -11.27 9.89
N THR A 451 -8.07 -11.86 9.12
CA THR A 451 -8.36 -12.44 7.81
C THR A 451 -9.35 -13.61 7.93
N GLN A 452 -9.23 -14.42 8.99
CA GLN A 452 -10.23 -15.45 9.30
C GLN A 452 -11.59 -14.86 9.66
N VAL A 453 -11.63 -13.84 10.51
CA VAL A 453 -12.87 -13.15 10.86
C VAL A 453 -13.52 -12.55 9.61
N GLY A 454 -12.78 -11.87 8.74
CA GLY A 454 -13.29 -11.31 7.49
C GLY A 454 -13.83 -12.37 6.52
N ASN A 455 -13.18 -13.53 6.46
CA ASN A 455 -13.65 -14.64 5.62
C ASN A 455 -15.04 -15.16 6.04
N VAL A 456 -15.34 -15.13 7.34
CA VAL A 456 -16.62 -15.57 7.92
C VAL A 456 -17.64 -14.44 8.00
N LEU A 457 -17.25 -13.26 8.49
CA LEU A 457 -18.08 -12.07 8.67
C LEU A 457 -17.92 -11.08 7.51
N ARG A 458 -18.58 -11.36 6.39
CA ARG A 458 -18.61 -10.46 5.22
C ARG A 458 -19.69 -9.36 5.29
N SER A 459 -20.17 -9.04 6.50
CA SER A 459 -21.18 -8.00 6.71
C SER A 459 -20.59 -6.59 6.56
N GLU A 460 -21.38 -5.65 6.06
CA GLU A 460 -21.08 -4.21 6.03
C GLU A 460 -21.87 -3.42 7.09
N SER A 461 -22.37 -4.11 8.12
CA SER A 461 -23.11 -3.45 9.21
C SER A 461 -22.23 -2.50 10.01
N ILE A 462 -22.85 -1.44 10.55
CA ILE A 462 -22.17 -0.40 11.33
C ILE A 462 -21.30 -0.99 12.46
N PRO A 463 -21.78 -1.95 13.28
CA PRO A 463 -20.94 -2.54 14.33
C PRO A 463 -19.68 -3.23 13.82
N VAL A 464 -19.76 -3.90 12.66
CA VAL A 464 -18.60 -4.58 12.04
C VAL A 464 -17.60 -3.57 11.47
N ARG A 465 -18.09 -2.46 10.93
CA ARG A 465 -17.20 -1.38 10.46
C ARG A 465 -16.54 -0.66 11.62
N LEU A 466 -17.28 -0.34 12.68
CA LEU A 466 -16.71 0.27 13.89
C LEU A 466 -15.69 -0.64 14.57
N SER A 467 -15.93 -1.96 14.62
CA SER A 467 -14.94 -2.90 15.13
C SER A 467 -13.70 -2.97 14.25
N ALA A 468 -13.84 -2.94 12.92
CA ALA A 468 -12.71 -2.85 12.00
C ALA A 468 -11.90 -1.56 12.21
N LEU A 469 -12.55 -0.41 12.41
CA LEU A 469 -11.87 0.86 12.71
C LEU A 469 -11.12 0.82 14.06
N LEU A 470 -11.68 0.16 15.07
CA LEU A 470 -10.98 -0.04 16.34
C LEU A 470 -9.74 -0.91 16.18
N VAL A 471 -9.82 -1.96 15.36
CA VAL A 471 -8.67 -2.83 15.03
C VAL A 471 -7.58 -2.06 14.30
N VAL A 472 -7.97 -1.22 13.34
CA VAL A 472 -7.07 -0.29 12.64
C VAL A 472 -6.40 0.65 13.62
N ALA A 473 -7.15 1.23 14.57
CA ALA A 473 -6.59 2.13 15.59
C ALA A 473 -5.57 1.44 16.50
N LEU A 474 -5.89 0.25 17.00
CA LEU A 474 -4.97 -0.53 17.82
C LEU A 474 -3.72 -0.93 17.04
N THR A 475 -3.87 -1.31 15.77
CA THR A 475 -2.73 -1.67 14.91
C THR A 475 -1.84 -0.47 14.60
N LEU A 476 -2.41 0.72 14.40
CA LEU A 476 -1.65 1.95 14.19
C LEU A 476 -0.85 2.31 15.45
N THR A 477 -1.48 2.23 16.63
CA THR A 477 -0.83 2.47 17.92
C THR A 477 0.31 1.47 18.16
N ILE A 478 0.12 0.19 17.82
CA ILE A 478 1.21 -0.80 17.81
C ILE A 478 2.33 -0.30 16.89
N GLY A 479 2.01 0.05 15.64
CA GLY A 479 2.99 0.54 14.67
C GLY A 479 3.83 1.71 15.18
N ILE A 480 3.21 2.71 15.81
CA ILE A 480 3.91 3.85 16.43
C ILE A 480 4.88 3.40 17.54
N ALA A 481 4.55 2.33 18.26
CA ALA A 481 5.35 1.80 19.36
C ALA A 481 6.40 0.75 18.95
N ILE A 482 6.35 0.20 17.73
CA ILE A 482 7.28 -0.85 17.25
C ILE A 482 8.75 -0.44 17.39
N PRO A 483 9.21 0.76 16.97
CA PRO A 483 10.62 1.14 17.10
C PRO A 483 11.14 1.14 18.54
N GLN A 484 10.23 1.26 19.51
CA GLN A 484 10.53 1.29 20.95
C GLN A 484 10.01 0.02 21.65
N ALA A 485 9.75 -1.07 20.92
CA ALA A 485 9.16 -2.30 21.48
C ALA A 485 10.08 -3.03 22.48
N PHE A 486 11.38 -2.74 22.45
CA PHE A 486 12.41 -3.35 23.31
C PHE A 486 13.23 -2.34 24.10
N ASP A 487 13.06 -1.04 23.84
CA ASP A 487 13.84 0.04 24.46
C ASP A 487 12.96 0.90 25.36
N VAL A 488 13.58 1.47 26.40
CA VAL A 488 12.98 2.56 27.17
C VAL A 488 13.57 3.87 26.67
N VAL A 489 12.70 4.76 26.18
CA VAL A 489 13.07 6.14 25.89
C VAL A 489 12.74 6.99 27.12
N PRO A 490 13.71 7.75 27.68
CA PRO A 490 13.45 8.66 28.80
C PRO A 490 12.28 9.59 28.51
N ASP A 491 11.52 9.95 29.56
CA ASP A 491 10.37 10.87 29.50
C ASP A 491 9.19 10.42 28.60
N GLY A 492 9.27 9.22 28.03
CA GLY A 492 8.23 8.59 27.23
C GLY A 492 7.40 7.55 27.97
N LEU A 493 6.22 7.27 27.43
CA LEU A 493 5.43 6.11 27.77
C LEU A 493 6.18 4.83 27.37
N PRO A 494 6.03 3.74 28.13
CA PRO A 494 6.73 2.49 27.87
C PRO A 494 6.25 1.83 26.57
N GLY A 495 7.01 2.02 25.48
CA GLY A 495 6.80 1.40 24.17
C GLY A 495 6.49 -0.10 24.21
N PRO A 496 7.25 -0.93 24.98
CA PRO A 496 6.99 -2.37 25.08
C PRO A 496 5.59 -2.68 25.62
N LEU A 497 5.12 -1.92 26.62
CA LEU A 497 3.80 -2.11 27.21
C LEU A 497 2.68 -1.65 26.26
N ILE A 498 2.88 -0.58 25.50
CA ILE A 498 1.90 -0.12 24.50
C ILE A 498 1.65 -1.22 23.46
N VAL A 499 2.73 -1.81 22.92
CA VAL A 499 2.63 -2.90 21.94
C VAL A 499 1.85 -4.08 22.51
N VAL A 500 2.23 -4.55 23.72
CA VAL A 500 1.61 -5.74 24.33
C VAL A 500 0.16 -5.49 24.75
N ILE A 501 -0.17 -4.34 25.32
CA ILE A 501 -1.55 -4.00 25.72
C ILE A 501 -2.45 -3.93 24.50
N CYS A 502 -2.04 -3.21 23.45
CA CYS A 502 -2.83 -3.13 22.21
C CYS A 502 -3.00 -4.51 21.58
N TYR A 503 -1.97 -5.36 21.61
CA TYR A 503 -2.04 -6.72 21.10
C TYR A 503 -3.01 -7.61 21.90
N ILE A 504 -3.01 -7.49 23.24
CA ILE A 504 -3.98 -8.16 24.10
C ILE A 504 -5.39 -7.71 23.72
N THR A 505 -5.62 -6.40 23.54
CA THR A 505 -6.94 -5.89 23.14
C THR A 505 -7.39 -6.45 21.79
N LEU A 506 -6.49 -6.53 20.80
CA LEU A 506 -6.78 -7.19 19.51
C LEU A 506 -7.17 -8.66 19.69
N ARG A 507 -6.47 -9.40 20.56
CA ARG A 507 -6.82 -10.80 20.87
C ARG A 507 -8.17 -10.93 21.54
N MET A 508 -8.51 -10.04 22.46
CA MET A 508 -9.81 -10.03 23.14
C MET A 508 -10.96 -9.69 22.18
N LEU A 509 -10.76 -8.72 21.27
CA LEU A 509 -11.72 -8.42 20.22
C LEU A 509 -11.94 -9.62 19.30
N HIS A 510 -10.86 -10.29 18.89
CA HIS A 510 -10.95 -11.51 18.08
C HIS A 510 -11.70 -12.64 18.81
N LEU A 511 -11.38 -12.91 20.07
CA LEU A 511 -12.08 -13.92 20.88
C LEU A 511 -13.57 -13.59 21.02
N THR A 512 -13.91 -12.31 21.21
CA THR A 512 -15.28 -11.83 21.28
C THR A 512 -16.03 -12.08 19.96
N ALA A 513 -15.39 -11.77 18.82
CA ALA A 513 -15.95 -12.07 17.50
C ALA A 513 -16.21 -13.58 17.32
N LEU A 514 -15.28 -14.45 17.75
CA LEU A 514 -15.46 -15.90 17.72
C LEU A 514 -16.59 -16.39 18.63
N LEU A 515 -16.72 -15.84 19.85
CA LEU A 515 -17.79 -16.18 20.79
C LEU A 515 -19.18 -15.82 20.22
N VAL A 516 -19.29 -14.67 19.55
CA VAL A 516 -20.52 -14.25 18.88
C VAL A 516 -20.84 -15.16 17.69
N LEU A 517 -19.84 -15.49 16.88
CA LEU A 517 -19.97 -16.35 15.69
C LEU A 517 -20.28 -17.82 16.00
N SER A 518 -19.79 -18.31 17.14
CA SER A 518 -19.83 -19.73 17.49
C SER A 518 -20.93 -20.07 18.50
N ARG A 519 -21.78 -19.09 18.87
CA ARG A 519 -22.76 -19.17 19.95
C ARG A 519 -23.63 -20.43 19.92
N ASP A 520 -23.96 -20.90 18.72
CA ASP A 520 -24.87 -22.05 18.52
C ASP A 520 -24.17 -23.30 17.97
N ARG A 521 -22.84 -23.26 17.77
CA ARG A 521 -22.09 -24.31 17.05
C ARG A 521 -21.02 -25.00 17.88
N ILE A 522 -20.41 -24.32 18.85
CA ILE A 522 -19.30 -24.83 19.65
C ILE A 522 -19.56 -24.53 21.13
N PRO A 523 -19.47 -25.52 22.04
CA PRO A 523 -19.61 -25.26 23.48
C PRO A 523 -18.57 -24.24 23.95
N ARG A 524 -19.01 -23.20 24.68
CA ARG A 524 -18.13 -22.13 25.19
C ARG A 524 -16.91 -22.67 25.95
N ALA A 525 -17.09 -23.73 26.74
CA ALA A 525 -16.00 -24.36 27.49
C ALA A 525 -14.89 -24.95 26.60
N GLN A 526 -15.21 -25.41 25.39
CA GLN A 526 -14.22 -25.90 24.43
C GLN A 526 -13.45 -24.74 23.78
N LEU A 527 -14.14 -23.64 23.48
CA LEU A 527 -13.51 -22.43 22.95
C LEU A 527 -12.58 -21.77 23.99
N LEU A 528 -12.97 -21.76 25.26
CA LEU A 528 -12.13 -21.25 26.35
C LEU A 528 -10.88 -22.11 26.56
N ARG A 529 -11.00 -23.45 26.52
CA ARG A 529 -9.83 -24.36 26.59
C ARG A 529 -8.89 -24.18 25.41
N ALA A 530 -9.43 -23.96 24.22
CA ALA A 530 -8.67 -23.61 23.03
C ALA A 530 -7.91 -22.27 23.16
N GLY A 531 -8.32 -21.39 24.08
CA GLY A 531 -7.66 -20.13 24.39
C GLY A 531 -6.48 -20.23 25.36
N VAL A 532 -6.26 -21.37 26.03
CA VAL A 532 -5.19 -21.50 27.06
C VAL A 532 -3.80 -21.18 26.51
N PRO A 533 -3.36 -21.71 25.35
CA PRO A 533 -2.06 -21.34 24.78
C PRO A 533 -1.96 -19.85 24.47
N ASN A 534 -3.05 -19.23 24.01
CA ASN A 534 -3.06 -17.79 23.74
C ASN A 534 -2.83 -16.99 25.03
N VAL A 535 -3.50 -17.36 26.13
CA VAL A 535 -3.30 -16.70 27.43
C VAL A 535 -1.87 -16.87 27.92
N ALA A 536 -1.30 -18.08 27.81
CA ALA A 536 0.09 -18.33 28.18
C ALA A 536 1.07 -17.46 27.37
N ALA A 537 0.89 -17.36 26.05
CA ALA A 537 1.69 -16.48 25.20
C ALA A 537 1.55 -14.99 25.59
N LEU A 538 0.34 -14.52 25.87
CA LEU A 538 0.10 -13.15 26.31
C LEU A 538 0.77 -12.86 27.67
N VAL A 539 0.72 -13.80 28.61
CA VAL A 539 1.40 -13.68 29.91
C VAL A 539 2.92 -13.55 29.72
N LEU A 540 3.51 -14.37 28.84
CA LEU A 540 4.93 -14.27 28.50
C LEU A 540 5.29 -12.91 27.89
N LEU A 541 4.46 -12.38 26.99
CA LEU A 541 4.66 -11.04 26.42
C LEU A 541 4.54 -9.93 27.47
N VAL A 542 3.61 -10.05 28.43
CA VAL A 542 3.49 -9.09 29.54
C VAL A 542 4.75 -9.10 30.40
N PHE A 543 5.26 -10.28 30.76
CA PHE A 543 6.53 -10.38 31.50
C PHE A 543 7.70 -9.79 30.70
N ALA A 544 7.77 -10.05 29.40
CA ALA A 544 8.78 -9.46 28.53
C ALA A 544 8.70 -7.93 28.49
N ALA A 545 7.50 -7.36 28.34
CA ALA A 545 7.28 -5.93 28.31
C ALA A 545 7.61 -5.26 29.66
N LEU A 546 7.21 -5.86 30.77
CA LEU A 546 7.55 -5.37 32.12
C LEU A 546 9.05 -5.42 32.39
N ALA A 547 9.74 -6.48 31.93
CA ALA A 547 11.18 -6.59 32.04
C ALA A 547 11.89 -5.53 31.19
N SER A 548 11.42 -5.29 29.97
CA SER A 548 11.96 -4.28 29.05
C SER A 548 11.73 -2.86 29.54
N SER A 549 10.66 -2.61 30.30
CA SER A 549 10.28 -1.27 30.78
C SER A 549 11.09 -0.80 31.99
N ARG A 550 12.09 -1.57 32.46
CA ARG A 550 12.91 -1.20 33.61
C ARG A 550 14.03 -0.23 33.21
N PRO A 551 14.12 0.95 33.84
CA PRO A 551 15.28 1.83 33.67
C PRO A 551 16.56 1.11 34.07
N HIS A 552 17.65 1.28 33.31
CA HIS A 552 18.98 0.70 33.60
C HIS A 552 19.01 -0.84 33.67
N ALA A 553 18.37 -1.52 32.72
CA ALA A 553 18.42 -2.97 32.63
C ALA A 553 19.85 -3.50 32.40
N PRO A 554 20.28 -4.56 33.11
CA PRO A 554 21.59 -5.17 32.88
C PRO A 554 21.67 -5.80 31.48
N ALA A 555 22.87 -5.85 30.89
CA ALA A 555 23.09 -6.24 29.49
C ALA A 555 22.44 -7.60 29.09
N GLY A 556 22.41 -8.57 30.00
CA GLY A 556 21.79 -9.90 29.77
C GLY A 556 20.26 -9.90 29.70
N LEU A 557 19.60 -8.83 30.15
CA LEU A 557 18.14 -8.73 30.17
C LEU A 557 17.56 -8.63 28.75
N SER A 558 18.30 -8.03 27.81
CA SER A 558 17.90 -7.94 26.39
C SER A 558 17.70 -9.34 25.75
N GLN A 559 18.61 -10.28 26.04
CA GLN A 559 18.54 -11.65 25.57
C GLN A 559 17.40 -12.42 26.23
N LEU A 560 17.18 -12.21 27.53
CA LEU A 560 16.04 -12.80 28.25
C LEU A 560 14.71 -12.31 27.67
N VAL A 561 14.56 -11.00 27.41
CA VAL A 561 13.37 -10.41 26.79
C VAL A 561 13.14 -11.01 25.41
N ALA A 562 14.17 -11.07 24.56
CA ALA A 562 14.07 -11.71 23.25
C ALA A 562 13.66 -13.19 23.38
N GLY A 563 14.20 -13.91 24.36
CA GLY A 563 13.83 -15.28 24.68
C GLY A 563 12.36 -15.42 25.11
N LEU A 564 11.83 -14.51 25.93
CA LEU A 564 10.42 -14.50 26.33
C LEU A 564 9.48 -14.22 25.16
N TRP A 565 9.84 -13.30 24.26
CA TRP A 565 9.11 -13.06 23.02
C TRP A 565 9.09 -14.29 22.12
N LEU A 566 10.25 -14.92 21.91
CA LEU A 566 10.35 -16.15 21.13
C LEU A 566 9.53 -17.28 21.75
N ALA A 567 9.60 -17.46 23.07
CA ALA A 567 8.79 -18.45 23.79
C ALA A 567 7.30 -18.18 23.61
N ALA A 568 6.87 -16.92 23.73
CA ALA A 568 5.48 -16.53 23.50
C ALA A 568 5.00 -16.88 22.09
N ILE A 569 5.81 -16.57 21.07
CA ILE A 569 5.51 -16.89 19.67
C ILE A 569 5.43 -18.40 19.44
N VAL A 570 6.37 -19.18 20.01
CA VAL A 570 6.34 -20.64 19.92
C VAL A 570 5.08 -21.20 20.56
N VAL A 571 4.71 -20.73 21.76
CA VAL A 571 3.49 -21.16 22.45
C VAL A 571 2.24 -20.82 21.64
N ASP A 572 2.17 -19.61 21.08
CA ASP A 572 1.02 -19.15 20.30
C ASP A 572 0.89 -19.88 18.96
N LEU A 573 1.99 -20.04 18.21
CA LEU A 573 2.01 -20.78 16.95
C LEU A 573 1.77 -22.28 17.16
N ALA A 574 2.37 -22.91 18.17
CA ALA A 574 2.13 -24.32 18.47
C ALA A 574 0.68 -24.55 18.96
N GLY A 575 0.19 -23.69 19.85
CA GLY A 575 -1.18 -23.70 20.34
C GLY A 575 -2.19 -23.55 19.21
N GLY A 576 -2.00 -22.55 18.35
CA GLY A 576 -2.79 -22.36 17.13
C GLY A 576 -2.76 -23.59 16.24
N TYR A 577 -1.60 -24.22 16.04
CA TYR A 577 -1.47 -25.35 15.13
C TYR A 577 -2.32 -26.54 15.59
N LEU A 578 -2.29 -26.83 16.89
CA LEU A 578 -3.04 -27.92 17.51
C LEU A 578 -4.55 -27.65 17.56
N VAL A 579 -4.95 -26.40 17.78
CA VAL A 579 -6.34 -26.00 18.00
C VAL A 579 -7.11 -25.75 16.70
N VAL A 580 -6.47 -25.15 15.68
CA VAL A 580 -7.12 -24.58 14.48
C VAL A 580 -8.03 -25.55 13.74
N ARG A 581 -7.63 -26.82 13.56
CA ARG A 581 -8.39 -27.81 12.77
C ARG A 581 -9.80 -28.06 13.28
N ARG A 582 -10.05 -27.82 14.57
CA ARG A 582 -11.33 -28.14 15.22
C ARG A 582 -12.33 -26.97 15.17
N PHE A 583 -11.86 -25.74 14.95
CA PHE A 583 -12.67 -24.53 15.16
C PHE A 583 -12.67 -23.56 13.97
N TRP A 584 -11.72 -23.67 13.04
CA TRP A 584 -11.67 -22.78 11.87
C TRP A 584 -12.65 -23.16 10.78
N GLN A 585 -13.18 -22.13 10.12
CA GLN A 585 -14.04 -22.25 8.96
C GLN A 585 -13.48 -21.36 7.85
N VAL A 586 -13.31 -21.94 6.66
CA VAL A 586 -12.97 -21.17 5.46
C VAL A 586 -14.12 -21.27 4.48
N THR A 587 -14.94 -20.23 4.48
CA THR A 587 -16.17 -20.08 3.69
C THR A 587 -15.85 -19.83 2.22
N SER A 588 -14.91 -18.93 1.93
CA SER A 588 -14.50 -18.60 0.56
C SER A 588 -13.01 -18.84 0.37
N ALA A 589 -12.66 -19.83 -0.46
CA ALA A 589 -11.28 -20.13 -0.84
C ALA A 589 -10.65 -18.95 -1.58
N LYS A 590 -11.36 -18.39 -2.58
CA LYS A 590 -10.88 -17.23 -3.34
C LYS A 590 -10.57 -16.03 -2.44
N HIS A 591 -11.48 -15.68 -1.54
CA HIS A 591 -11.24 -14.55 -0.64
C HIS A 591 -10.02 -14.82 0.26
N TRP A 592 -9.89 -16.04 0.77
CA TRP A 592 -8.73 -16.44 1.57
C TRP A 592 -7.43 -16.28 0.79
N THR A 593 -7.34 -16.88 -0.40
CA THR A 593 -6.15 -16.78 -1.25
C THR A 593 -5.87 -15.34 -1.68
N ASP A 594 -6.91 -14.54 -1.94
CA ASP A 594 -6.79 -13.12 -2.31
C ASP A 594 -6.12 -12.31 -1.19
N ARG A 595 -6.48 -12.53 0.08
CA ARG A 595 -5.89 -11.83 1.23
C ARG A 595 -4.41 -12.16 1.41
N TYR A 596 -4.04 -13.44 1.28
CA TYR A 596 -2.64 -13.86 1.38
C TYR A 596 -1.81 -13.43 0.17
N ALA A 597 -2.42 -13.31 -1.00
CA ALA A 597 -1.78 -12.66 -2.14
C ALA A 597 -1.51 -11.17 -1.87
N LEU A 598 -2.45 -10.44 -1.24
CA LEU A 598 -2.26 -9.03 -0.92
C LEU A 598 -1.16 -8.81 0.12
N ILE A 599 -1.04 -9.65 1.15
CA ILE A 599 0.04 -9.47 2.14
C ILE A 599 1.44 -9.72 1.56
N ILE A 600 1.57 -10.63 0.57
CA ILE A 600 2.81 -10.79 -0.20
C ILE A 600 3.11 -9.51 -1.01
N LEU A 601 2.10 -8.88 -1.61
CA LEU A 601 2.27 -7.59 -2.29
C LEU A 601 2.66 -6.47 -1.32
N ILE A 602 2.10 -6.45 -0.10
CA ILE A 602 2.46 -5.49 0.94
C ILE A 602 3.93 -5.64 1.35
N ALA A 603 4.41 -6.86 1.56
CA ALA A 603 5.82 -7.12 1.87
C ALA A 603 6.76 -6.74 0.70
N LEU A 604 6.36 -7.01 -0.56
CA LEU A 604 7.10 -6.52 -1.73
C LEU A 604 7.09 -4.99 -1.81
N GLY A 605 5.98 -4.36 -1.42
CA GLY A 605 5.84 -2.90 -1.36
C GLY A 605 6.76 -2.29 -0.33
N GLU A 606 6.90 -2.91 0.84
CA GLU A 606 7.89 -2.52 1.84
C GLU A 606 9.32 -2.58 1.29
N ALA A 607 9.66 -3.61 0.51
CA ALA A 607 10.97 -3.67 -0.14
C ALA A 607 11.17 -2.54 -1.18
N VAL A 608 10.12 -2.14 -1.91
CA VAL A 608 10.14 -0.97 -2.82
C VAL A 608 10.36 0.33 -2.04
N ILE A 609 9.59 0.54 -0.95
CA ILE A 609 9.69 1.73 -0.09
C ILE A 609 11.08 1.79 0.56
N SER A 610 11.56 0.68 1.11
CA SER A 610 12.89 0.56 1.72
C SER A 610 14.02 0.90 0.74
N ALA A 611 13.92 0.44 -0.52
CA ALA A 611 14.87 0.80 -1.57
C ALA A 611 14.84 2.30 -1.91
N GLY A 612 13.65 2.89 -2.00
CA GLY A 612 13.48 4.32 -2.25
C GLY A 612 13.97 5.19 -1.09
N VAL A 613 13.69 4.81 0.16
CA VAL A 613 14.13 5.53 1.37
C VAL A 613 15.65 5.55 1.49
N ALA A 614 16.34 4.47 1.11
CA ALA A 614 17.80 4.39 1.17
C ALA A 614 18.53 5.45 0.31
N VAL A 615 17.90 5.87 -0.78
CA VAL A 615 18.44 6.86 -1.72
C VAL A 615 17.75 8.22 -1.60
N PHE A 616 16.80 8.35 -0.67
CA PHE A 616 16.01 9.56 -0.48
C PHE A 616 16.90 10.74 -0.11
N GLY A 617 16.75 11.85 -0.84
CA GLY A 617 17.55 13.06 -0.65
C GLY A 617 19.04 12.90 -1.00
N ARG A 618 19.50 11.78 -1.54
CA ARG A 618 20.91 11.63 -1.93
C ARG A 618 21.12 12.10 -3.38
N PRO A 619 22.33 12.59 -3.73
CA PRO A 619 22.64 12.91 -5.13
C PRO A 619 22.44 11.67 -6.01
N ILE A 620 21.67 11.81 -7.10
CA ILE A 620 21.35 10.67 -7.97
C ILE A 620 22.55 10.39 -8.85
N SER A 621 23.10 9.18 -8.82
CA SER A 621 24.21 8.76 -9.69
C SER A 621 23.78 7.63 -10.63
N TRP A 622 24.60 7.32 -11.64
CA TRP A 622 24.38 6.14 -12.47
C TRP A 622 24.39 4.84 -11.66
N SER A 623 25.22 4.73 -10.61
CA SER A 623 25.22 3.56 -9.74
C SER A 623 23.89 3.42 -8.99
N VAL A 624 23.31 4.52 -8.51
CA VAL A 624 21.98 4.52 -7.89
C VAL A 624 20.90 4.09 -8.88
N ILE A 625 20.89 4.64 -10.10
CA ILE A 625 19.90 4.26 -11.13
C ILE A 625 19.98 2.76 -11.44
N VAL A 626 21.19 2.23 -11.66
CA VAL A 626 21.40 0.80 -11.94
C VAL A 626 21.01 -0.05 -10.73
N ALA A 627 21.34 0.37 -9.50
CA ALA A 627 21.00 -0.36 -8.30
C ALA A 627 19.48 -0.43 -8.07
N VAL A 628 18.77 0.68 -8.29
CA VAL A 628 17.30 0.75 -8.20
C VAL A 628 16.65 -0.12 -9.27
N ALA A 629 17.11 -0.04 -10.52
CA ALA A 629 16.60 -0.88 -11.61
C ALA A 629 16.83 -2.38 -11.32
N THR A 630 18.01 -2.73 -10.80
CA THR A 630 18.38 -4.10 -10.44
C THR A 630 17.57 -4.61 -9.24
N SER A 631 17.31 -3.75 -8.26
CA SER A 631 16.43 -4.05 -7.11
C SER A 631 15.00 -4.31 -7.59
N MET A 632 14.48 -3.47 -8.48
CA MET A 632 13.14 -3.66 -9.05
C MET A 632 13.05 -4.95 -9.87
N ALA A 633 14.10 -5.30 -10.63
CA ALA A 633 14.16 -6.56 -11.36
C ALA A 633 14.19 -7.79 -10.41
N LEU A 634 14.87 -7.68 -9.26
CA LEU A 634 14.83 -8.72 -8.22
C LEU A 634 13.42 -8.87 -7.64
N LEU A 635 12.78 -7.78 -7.24
CA LEU A 635 11.42 -7.80 -6.69
C LEU A 635 10.40 -8.32 -7.70
N ALA A 636 10.53 -7.94 -8.97
CA ALA A 636 9.73 -8.47 -10.08
C ALA A 636 9.92 -9.98 -10.25
N THR A 637 11.15 -10.47 -10.09
CA THR A 637 11.48 -11.90 -10.18
C THR A 637 10.84 -12.69 -9.03
N LEU A 638 10.91 -12.18 -7.80
CA LEU A 638 10.28 -12.82 -6.65
C LEU A 638 8.75 -12.79 -6.74
N TRP A 639 8.19 -11.67 -7.19
CA TRP A 639 6.77 -11.58 -7.55
C TRP A 639 6.40 -12.69 -8.56
N TRP A 640 7.23 -12.87 -9.59
CA TRP A 640 7.01 -13.89 -10.63
C TRP A 640 7.04 -15.30 -10.05
N ALA A 641 7.96 -15.59 -9.13
CA ALA A 641 8.09 -16.91 -8.50
C ALA A 641 6.81 -17.36 -7.78
N TYR A 642 6.02 -16.43 -7.23
CA TYR A 642 4.78 -16.74 -6.49
C TYR A 642 3.52 -16.57 -7.35
N PHE A 643 3.36 -15.45 -8.05
CA PHE A 643 2.09 -15.11 -8.71
C PHE A 643 1.86 -15.79 -10.06
N ASP A 644 2.92 -16.30 -10.69
CA ASP A 644 2.83 -16.80 -12.05
C ASP A 644 2.11 -18.15 -12.16
N THR A 645 2.35 -19.06 -11.22
CA THR A 645 1.73 -20.40 -11.21
C THR A 645 1.29 -20.81 -9.82
N ASP A 646 2.15 -20.62 -8.81
CA ASP A 646 1.97 -21.17 -7.47
C ASP A 646 0.67 -20.66 -6.81
N ALA A 647 0.45 -19.35 -6.80
CA ALA A 647 -0.76 -18.75 -6.24
C ALA A 647 -2.05 -19.18 -6.96
N ILE A 648 -2.00 -19.31 -8.29
CA ILE A 648 -3.15 -19.70 -9.13
C ILE A 648 -3.52 -21.16 -8.86
N VAL A 649 -2.53 -22.04 -8.86
CA VAL A 649 -2.70 -23.46 -8.59
C VAL A 649 -3.23 -23.69 -7.16
N ALA A 650 -2.67 -22.96 -6.19
CA ALA A 650 -3.09 -23.04 -4.80
C ALA A 650 -4.58 -22.71 -4.61
N GLU A 651 -5.07 -21.67 -5.30
CA GLU A 651 -6.49 -21.29 -5.27
C GLU A 651 -7.38 -22.39 -5.83
N HIS A 652 -7.04 -22.96 -7.00
CA HIS A 652 -7.82 -24.04 -7.61
C HIS A 652 -7.87 -25.27 -6.70
N VAL A 653 -6.71 -25.72 -6.21
CA VAL A 653 -6.64 -26.85 -5.28
C VAL A 653 -7.48 -26.57 -4.03
N MET A 654 -7.41 -25.37 -3.45
CA MET A 654 -8.17 -25.04 -2.25
C MET A 654 -9.69 -25.01 -2.51
N ARG A 655 -10.11 -24.56 -3.69
CA ARG A 655 -11.52 -24.50 -4.11
C ARG A 655 -12.12 -25.90 -4.20
N ASP A 656 -11.39 -26.84 -4.79
CA ASP A 656 -11.87 -28.20 -5.08
C ASP A 656 -11.84 -29.14 -3.86
N ARG A 657 -11.14 -28.75 -2.80
CA ARG A 657 -11.01 -29.57 -1.58
C ARG A 657 -12.23 -29.46 -0.67
N ALA A 658 -12.59 -30.59 -0.07
CA ALA A 658 -13.61 -30.68 0.97
C ALA A 658 -13.26 -29.80 2.19
N ARG A 659 -14.27 -29.39 2.97
CA ARG A 659 -14.14 -28.39 4.04
C ARG A 659 -12.99 -28.65 5.03
N ASN A 660 -12.85 -29.87 5.55
CA ASN A 660 -11.80 -30.20 6.52
C ASN A 660 -10.39 -30.14 5.91
N GLN A 661 -10.24 -30.62 4.67
CA GLN A 661 -8.98 -30.54 3.94
C GLN A 661 -8.64 -29.09 3.58
N ARG A 662 -9.66 -28.28 3.23
CA ARG A 662 -9.52 -26.85 2.97
C ARG A 662 -9.02 -26.09 4.20
N VAL A 663 -9.53 -26.39 5.39
CA VAL A 663 -9.05 -25.78 6.64
C VAL A 663 -7.60 -26.19 6.94
N ALA A 664 -7.23 -27.45 6.71
CA ALA A 664 -5.85 -27.90 6.88
C ALA A 664 -4.90 -27.18 5.90
N LEU A 665 -5.30 -27.00 4.64
CA LEU A 665 -4.54 -26.23 3.65
C LEU A 665 -4.45 -24.74 4.03
N ALA A 666 -5.54 -24.13 4.47
CA ALA A 666 -5.57 -22.74 4.93
C ALA A 666 -4.60 -22.51 6.09
N ARG A 667 -4.56 -23.45 7.05
CA ARG A 667 -3.59 -23.41 8.15
C ARG A 667 -2.18 -23.61 7.61
N ASP A 668 -1.88 -24.77 7.06
CA ASP A 668 -0.51 -25.20 6.76
C ASP A 668 0.13 -24.33 5.67
N ALA A 669 -0.55 -24.20 4.52
CA ALA A 669 0.01 -23.53 3.35
C ALA A 669 -0.06 -22.01 3.48
N TYR A 670 -1.14 -21.47 4.06
CA TYR A 670 -1.33 -20.03 4.16
C TYR A 670 -0.84 -19.47 5.50
N THR A 671 -1.45 -19.82 6.63
CA THR A 671 -1.08 -19.22 7.93
C THR A 671 0.35 -19.54 8.36
N TYR A 672 0.88 -20.73 8.10
CA TYR A 672 2.22 -21.12 8.58
C TYR A 672 3.31 -20.93 7.53
N LEU A 673 3.13 -21.40 6.29
CA LEU A 673 4.18 -21.30 5.27
C LEU A 673 4.31 -19.92 4.62
N HIS A 674 3.30 -19.04 4.71
CA HIS A 674 3.48 -17.64 4.29
C HIS A 674 4.26 -16.81 5.29
N LEU A 675 4.25 -17.12 6.58
CA LEU A 675 5.07 -16.40 7.56
C LEU A 675 6.56 -16.37 7.17
N PRO A 676 7.24 -17.51 6.88
CA PRO A 676 8.63 -17.47 6.44
C PRO A 676 8.78 -16.81 5.06
N MET A 677 7.79 -16.84 4.17
CA MET A 677 7.84 -16.03 2.93
C MET A 677 7.89 -14.53 3.24
N ILE A 678 7.02 -14.05 4.15
CA ILE A 678 7.01 -12.64 4.58
C ILE A 678 8.31 -12.29 5.31
N ILE A 679 8.82 -13.16 6.19
CA ILE A 679 10.14 -12.99 6.83
C ILE A 679 11.24 -12.83 5.77
N GLY A 680 11.27 -13.69 4.75
CA GLY A 680 12.24 -13.60 3.66
C GLY A 680 12.17 -12.25 2.93
N LEU A 681 10.96 -11.75 2.65
CA LEU A 681 10.77 -10.44 2.02
C LEU A 681 11.16 -9.28 2.94
N MET A 682 10.92 -9.36 4.26
CA MET A 682 11.33 -8.33 5.21
C MET A 682 12.85 -8.27 5.40
N LEU A 683 13.52 -9.43 5.45
CA LEU A 683 14.98 -9.51 5.45
C LEU A 683 15.58 -8.94 4.16
N LEU A 684 14.96 -9.25 3.01
CA LEU A 684 15.32 -8.67 1.72
C LEU A 684 15.12 -7.14 1.71
N ALA A 685 14.00 -6.64 2.23
CA ALA A 685 13.71 -5.20 2.27
C ALA A 685 14.80 -4.44 3.05
N PHE A 686 15.14 -4.94 4.24
CA PHE A 686 16.22 -4.38 5.05
C PHE A 686 17.60 -4.52 4.37
N GLY A 687 17.90 -5.67 3.78
CA GLY A 687 19.14 -5.89 3.03
C GLY A 687 19.28 -4.99 1.81
N LEU A 688 18.20 -4.75 1.06
CA LEU A 688 18.15 -3.80 -0.05
C LEU A 688 18.38 -2.37 0.44
N ARG A 689 17.71 -1.96 1.52
CA ARG A 689 17.90 -0.63 2.13
C ARG A 689 19.38 -0.38 2.43
N ARG A 690 20.01 -1.29 3.18
CA ARG A 690 21.42 -1.18 3.57
C ARG A 690 22.38 -1.24 2.38
N THR A 691 22.09 -2.09 1.39
CA THR A 691 22.89 -2.18 0.17
C THR A 691 22.85 -0.88 -0.62
N LEU A 692 21.66 -0.29 -0.77
CA LEU A 692 21.46 0.98 -1.48
C LEU A 692 22.01 2.18 -0.70
N ASP A 693 21.97 2.15 0.64
CA ASP A 693 22.64 3.15 1.50
C ASP A 693 24.16 3.17 1.22
N VAL A 694 24.80 2.02 1.04
CA VAL A 694 26.23 1.95 0.67
C VAL A 694 26.48 2.41 -0.76
N VAL A 695 25.62 2.03 -1.72
CA VAL A 695 25.80 2.40 -3.14
C VAL A 695 25.61 3.91 -3.38
N SER A 696 24.77 4.54 -2.57
CA SER A 696 24.40 5.96 -2.73
C SER A 696 25.28 6.93 -1.94
N ASP A 697 26.11 6.46 -1.02
CA ASP A 697 27.07 7.28 -0.28
C ASP A 697 28.51 6.79 -0.50
N PRO A 698 29.24 7.38 -1.47
CA PRO A 698 30.63 7.04 -1.73
C PRO A 698 31.58 7.35 -0.57
N SER A 699 31.19 8.22 0.37
CA SER A 699 32.00 8.60 1.53
C SER A 699 31.79 7.68 2.74
N GLY A 700 30.71 6.88 2.71
CA GLY A 700 30.37 5.92 3.73
C GLY A 700 31.21 4.64 3.71
N PRO A 701 30.88 3.66 4.56
CA PRO A 701 31.59 2.39 4.60
C PRO A 701 31.44 1.64 3.26
N ALA A 702 32.55 1.14 2.72
CA ALA A 702 32.56 0.46 1.43
C ALA A 702 31.73 -0.85 1.39
N ARG A 703 31.37 -1.40 2.56
CA ARG A 703 30.61 -2.64 2.72
C ARG A 703 29.76 -2.61 3.98
N ASP A 704 28.66 -3.36 3.95
CA ASP A 704 27.83 -3.66 5.11
C ASP A 704 27.59 -5.18 5.20
N PRO A 705 28.37 -5.93 5.99
CA PRO A 705 28.29 -7.39 6.04
C PRO A 705 26.91 -7.91 6.45
N LEU A 706 26.24 -7.21 7.38
CA LEU A 706 24.93 -7.61 7.88
C LEU A 706 23.84 -7.36 6.81
N GLY A 707 23.79 -6.18 6.20
CA GLY A 707 22.88 -5.89 5.09
C GLY A 707 23.08 -6.85 3.91
N TYR A 708 24.33 -7.16 3.57
CA TYR A 708 24.69 -8.15 2.56
C TYR A 708 24.17 -9.56 2.92
N ALA A 709 24.43 -10.04 4.13
CA ALA A 709 23.99 -11.37 4.57
C ALA A 709 22.45 -11.49 4.54
N LEU A 710 21.74 -10.45 4.99
CA LEU A 710 20.28 -10.43 5.03
C LEU A 710 19.63 -10.29 3.65
N LEU A 711 20.28 -9.61 2.70
CA LEU A 711 19.85 -9.56 1.30
C LEU A 711 19.77 -10.98 0.71
N PHE A 712 20.85 -11.77 0.84
CA PHE A 712 20.89 -13.15 0.34
C PHE A 712 19.99 -14.08 1.16
N ALA A 713 20.03 -13.98 2.50
CA ALA A 713 19.18 -14.79 3.37
C ALA A 713 17.70 -14.56 3.09
N GLY A 714 17.28 -13.32 2.82
CA GLY A 714 15.91 -12.98 2.46
C GLY A 714 15.43 -13.70 1.21
N VAL A 715 16.23 -13.69 0.13
CA VAL A 715 15.92 -14.43 -1.11
C VAL A 715 15.85 -15.93 -0.87
N VAL A 716 16.82 -16.50 -0.16
CA VAL A 716 16.88 -17.95 0.13
C VAL A 716 15.67 -18.39 0.96
N VAL A 717 15.37 -17.68 2.06
CA VAL A 717 14.24 -17.98 2.94
C VAL A 717 12.91 -17.87 2.19
N TYR A 718 12.73 -16.83 1.36
CA TYR A 718 11.54 -16.66 0.54
C TYR A 718 11.36 -17.82 -0.44
N LEU A 719 12.39 -18.19 -1.20
CA LEU A 719 12.31 -19.25 -2.20
C LEU A 719 12.14 -20.64 -1.55
N LEU A 720 12.80 -20.91 -0.42
CA LEU A 720 12.59 -22.13 0.38
C LEU A 720 11.15 -22.24 0.87
N ALA A 721 10.62 -21.16 1.44
CA ALA A 721 9.24 -21.13 1.92
C ALA A 721 8.23 -21.27 0.76
N ASN A 722 8.49 -20.64 -0.40
CA ASN A 722 7.66 -20.80 -1.59
C ASN A 722 7.73 -22.23 -2.16
N GLN A 723 8.90 -22.90 -2.10
CA GLN A 723 9.03 -24.31 -2.47
C GLN A 723 8.30 -25.23 -1.47
N ALA A 724 8.36 -24.95 -0.17
CA ALA A 724 7.61 -25.68 0.84
C ALA A 724 6.10 -25.49 0.67
N PHE A 725 5.66 -24.28 0.32
CA PHE A 725 4.27 -23.97 -0.04
C PHE A 725 3.82 -24.81 -1.23
N TRP A 726 4.61 -24.85 -2.31
CA TRP A 726 4.33 -25.69 -3.47
C TRP A 726 4.26 -27.17 -3.10
N TRP A 727 5.24 -27.67 -2.35
CA TRP A 727 5.25 -29.07 -1.89
C TRP A 727 4.03 -29.40 -1.03
N ARG A 728 3.56 -28.48 -0.18
CA ARG A 728 2.36 -28.71 0.63
C ARG A 728 1.08 -28.81 -0.21
N ILE A 729 1.04 -28.16 -1.38
CA ILE A 729 -0.13 -28.13 -2.27
C ILE A 729 -0.12 -29.30 -3.25
N GLN A 730 1.03 -29.57 -3.87
CA GLN A 730 1.18 -30.54 -4.96
C GLN A 730 1.92 -31.83 -4.56
N HIS A 731 2.59 -31.86 -3.40
CA HIS A 731 3.47 -32.95 -2.99
C HIS A 731 4.65 -33.23 -3.94
N GLU A 732 5.03 -32.23 -4.74
CA GLU A 732 6.12 -32.30 -5.71
C GLU A 732 7.22 -31.29 -5.36
N ILE A 733 8.48 -31.64 -5.69
CA ILE A 733 9.64 -30.74 -5.58
C ILE A 733 10.01 -30.24 -6.97
N ARG A 734 10.11 -28.92 -7.14
CA ARG A 734 10.57 -28.32 -8.38
C ARG A 734 12.09 -28.26 -8.37
N TRP A 735 12.74 -29.27 -8.92
CA TRP A 735 14.21 -29.40 -8.87
C TRP A 735 14.98 -28.18 -9.41
N VAL A 736 14.46 -27.49 -10.43
CA VAL A 736 15.06 -26.23 -10.92
C VAL A 736 15.07 -25.16 -9.83
N ARG A 737 13.98 -25.02 -9.08
CA ARG A 737 13.89 -24.08 -7.97
C ARG A 737 14.79 -24.52 -6.81
N ALA A 738 14.79 -25.81 -6.46
CA ALA A 738 15.65 -26.34 -5.39
C ALA A 738 17.15 -26.14 -5.68
N THR A 739 17.59 -26.46 -6.91
CA THR A 739 18.98 -26.21 -7.36
C THR A 739 19.30 -24.72 -7.43
N GLY A 740 18.36 -23.88 -7.86
CA GLY A 740 18.52 -22.44 -7.85
C GLY A 740 18.63 -21.83 -6.45
N ILE A 741 17.88 -22.34 -5.47
CA ILE A 741 18.01 -21.94 -4.05
C ILE A 741 19.42 -22.26 -3.55
N LEU A 742 19.92 -23.46 -3.82
CA LEU A 742 21.28 -23.85 -3.46
C LEU A 742 22.32 -22.95 -4.13
N LEU A 743 22.13 -22.63 -5.41
CA LEU A 743 23.01 -21.73 -6.15
C LEU A 743 23.04 -20.32 -5.52
N VAL A 744 21.88 -19.75 -5.17
CA VAL A 744 21.80 -18.45 -4.48
C VAL A 744 22.48 -18.50 -3.11
N ALA A 745 22.33 -19.60 -2.36
CA ALA A 745 23.00 -19.78 -1.08
C ALA A 745 24.53 -19.86 -1.23
N ILE A 746 25.04 -20.50 -2.29
CA ILE A 746 26.48 -20.57 -2.61
C ILE A 746 27.03 -19.23 -3.09
N LEU A 747 26.21 -18.42 -3.77
CA LEU A 747 26.62 -17.08 -4.19
C LEU A 747 26.90 -16.15 -3.00
N ALA A 748 26.21 -16.32 -1.87
CA ALA A 748 26.40 -15.48 -0.69
C ALA A 748 27.87 -15.43 -0.21
N PRO A 749 28.58 -16.54 0.05
CA PRO A 749 30.01 -16.47 0.35
C PRO A 749 30.86 -16.06 -0.87
N ALA A 750 30.49 -16.46 -2.09
CA ALA A 750 31.27 -16.19 -3.30
C ALA A 750 31.34 -14.70 -3.67
N THR A 751 30.25 -13.95 -3.48
CA THR A 751 30.18 -12.52 -3.85
C THR A 751 30.46 -11.56 -2.70
N ASN A 752 30.79 -12.05 -1.50
CA ASN A 752 30.95 -11.22 -0.29
C ASN A 752 32.07 -10.17 -0.39
N ARG A 753 33.04 -10.40 -1.28
CA ARG A 753 34.15 -9.46 -1.53
C ARG A 753 33.90 -8.50 -2.68
N LEU A 754 32.85 -8.71 -3.46
CA LEU A 754 32.52 -7.85 -4.59
C LEU A 754 31.91 -6.52 -4.09
N PRO A 755 31.98 -5.45 -4.90
CA PRO A 755 31.24 -4.24 -4.60
C PRO A 755 29.72 -4.53 -4.53
N PRO A 756 28.96 -3.86 -3.65
CA PRO A 756 27.56 -4.21 -3.38
C PRO A 756 26.67 -4.22 -4.63
N LEU A 757 26.91 -3.30 -5.58
CA LEU A 757 26.18 -3.25 -6.85
C LEU A 757 26.38 -4.52 -7.70
N TRP A 758 27.61 -5.04 -7.76
CA TRP A 758 27.91 -6.28 -8.50
C TRP A 758 27.27 -7.49 -7.84
N ALA A 759 27.35 -7.58 -6.51
CA ALA A 759 26.70 -8.66 -5.76
C ALA A 759 25.18 -8.66 -5.98
N LEU A 760 24.53 -7.48 -5.89
CA LEU A 760 23.10 -7.32 -6.17
C LEU A 760 22.77 -7.73 -7.62
N THR A 761 23.58 -7.30 -8.59
CA THR A 761 23.39 -7.63 -10.01
C THR A 761 23.50 -9.14 -10.27
N ILE A 762 24.51 -9.80 -9.69
CA ILE A 762 24.70 -11.25 -9.81
C ILE A 762 23.54 -12.01 -9.15
N LEU A 763 23.15 -11.61 -7.93
CA LEU A 763 22.00 -12.18 -7.22
C LEU A 763 20.72 -12.09 -8.08
N THR A 764 20.44 -10.91 -8.63
CA THR A 764 19.28 -10.67 -9.49
C THR A 764 19.34 -11.50 -10.76
N ALA A 765 20.46 -11.50 -11.47
CA ALA A 765 20.61 -12.23 -12.73
C ALA A 765 20.42 -13.75 -12.54
N VAL A 766 21.03 -14.31 -11.49
CA VAL A 766 20.91 -15.75 -11.19
C VAL A 766 19.51 -16.11 -10.73
N THR A 767 18.91 -15.32 -9.84
CA THR A 767 17.53 -15.55 -9.39
C THR A 767 16.55 -15.46 -10.58
N ALA A 768 16.72 -14.47 -11.45
CA ALA A 768 15.91 -14.30 -12.65
C ALA A 768 16.07 -15.47 -13.63
N ALA A 769 17.29 -15.94 -13.86
CA ALA A 769 17.55 -17.10 -14.72
C ALA A 769 16.86 -18.36 -14.17
N VAL A 770 17.01 -18.64 -12.87
CA VAL A 770 16.36 -19.77 -12.20
C VAL A 770 14.84 -19.71 -12.35
N ILE A 771 14.22 -18.59 -11.99
CA ILE A 771 12.76 -18.43 -12.03
C ILE A 771 12.23 -18.43 -13.47
N MET A 772 12.99 -17.91 -14.43
CA MET A 772 12.62 -17.96 -15.84
C MET A 772 12.66 -19.41 -16.38
N ILE A 773 13.67 -20.20 -16.01
CA ILE A 773 13.73 -21.62 -16.40
C ILE A 773 12.60 -22.40 -15.72
N ASP A 774 12.38 -22.17 -14.42
CA ASP A 774 11.33 -22.81 -13.64
C ASP A 774 9.93 -22.51 -14.21
N SER A 775 9.65 -21.24 -14.53
CA SER A 775 8.37 -20.80 -15.10
C SER A 775 8.13 -21.32 -16.52
N ARG A 776 9.16 -21.42 -17.36
CA ARG A 776 9.07 -22.04 -18.70
C ARG A 776 8.68 -23.51 -18.63
N ARG A 777 9.27 -24.27 -17.70
CA ARG A 777 8.91 -25.69 -17.48
C ARG A 777 7.48 -25.86 -16.97
N ALA A 778 6.98 -24.93 -16.18
CA ALA A 778 5.57 -24.88 -15.75
C ALA A 778 4.60 -24.38 -16.86
N GLY A 779 5.11 -24.12 -18.08
CA GLY A 779 4.31 -23.61 -19.19
C GLY A 779 3.17 -24.55 -19.62
N GLU A 780 3.38 -25.86 -19.57
CA GLU A 780 2.35 -26.84 -19.93
C GLU A 780 1.19 -26.85 -18.93
N LEU A 781 1.50 -26.83 -17.63
CA LEU A 781 0.51 -26.70 -16.56
C LEU A 781 -0.30 -25.40 -16.71
N ARG A 782 0.36 -24.30 -17.09
CA ARG A 782 -0.31 -23.02 -17.32
C ARG A 782 -1.30 -23.09 -18.48
N ARG A 783 -0.97 -23.78 -19.58
CA ARG A 783 -1.89 -23.95 -20.72
C ARG A 783 -3.15 -24.69 -20.26
N ARG A 784 -2.99 -25.79 -19.52
CA ARG A 784 -4.11 -26.57 -18.95
C ARG A 784 -5.00 -25.74 -18.02
N LEU A 785 -4.44 -24.80 -17.25
CA LEU A 785 -5.21 -23.91 -16.36
C LEU A 785 -5.90 -22.74 -17.09
N HIS A 786 -5.48 -22.41 -18.31
CA HIS A 786 -6.05 -21.31 -19.11
C HIS A 786 -7.03 -21.80 -20.20
N GLU A 787 -7.04 -23.10 -20.51
CA GLU A 787 -8.06 -23.72 -21.33
C GLU A 787 -9.40 -23.72 -20.57
N PRO A 788 -10.51 -23.27 -21.18
CA PRO A 788 -11.81 -23.46 -20.58
C PRO A 788 -12.01 -24.97 -20.35
N PRO A 789 -12.68 -25.39 -19.25
CA PRO A 789 -12.96 -26.79 -19.05
C PRO A 789 -13.60 -27.35 -20.32
N PRO A 790 -13.22 -28.55 -20.79
CA PRO A 790 -13.85 -29.15 -21.95
C PRO A 790 -15.35 -29.13 -21.70
N SER A 791 -16.11 -28.63 -22.68
CA SER A 791 -17.56 -28.56 -22.64
C SER A 791 -18.12 -29.97 -22.71
N THR A 792 -18.00 -30.73 -21.63
CA THR A 792 -18.76 -31.95 -21.45
C THR A 792 -20.16 -31.55 -20.99
N ILE A 793 -21.13 -31.84 -21.88
CA ILE A 793 -22.58 -31.85 -21.71
C ILE A 793 -23.29 -30.51 -22.00
N LEU A 794 -23.32 -30.11 -23.28
CA LEU A 794 -24.47 -29.44 -23.91
C LEU A 794 -24.59 -29.91 -25.38
N THR A 795 -24.74 -31.22 -25.57
CA THR A 795 -25.20 -31.81 -26.83
C THR A 795 -26.23 -32.89 -26.51
N ASP A 796 -27.35 -32.48 -25.93
CA ASP A 796 -28.65 -33.14 -26.15
C ASP A 796 -29.79 -32.27 -25.60
N VAL A 797 -30.04 -31.15 -26.27
CA VAL A 797 -31.35 -30.51 -26.19
C VAL A 797 -31.92 -30.55 -27.60
N ARG A 798 -32.65 -31.63 -27.89
CA ARG A 798 -33.55 -31.67 -29.05
C ARG A 798 -34.51 -30.47 -28.94
N PRO A 799 -34.77 -29.74 -30.04
CA PRO A 799 -35.74 -28.66 -30.03
C PRO A 799 -37.12 -29.25 -29.70
N VAL A 800 -37.70 -28.83 -28.57
CA VAL A 800 -39.12 -29.07 -28.29
C VAL A 800 -39.92 -28.23 -29.27
N ASN A 801 -40.67 -28.90 -30.14
CA ASN A 801 -41.60 -28.25 -31.06
C ASN A 801 -42.59 -27.38 -30.28
N PRO A 802 -42.93 -26.17 -30.78
CA PRO A 802 -43.99 -25.37 -30.19
C PRO A 802 -45.33 -26.05 -30.48
N VAL A 803 -46.00 -26.52 -29.43
CA VAL A 803 -47.40 -26.96 -29.52
C VAL A 803 -48.28 -25.72 -29.59
N ARG A 804 -49.15 -25.70 -30.60
CA ARG A 804 -50.24 -24.73 -30.81
C ARG A 804 -51.30 -24.82 -29.73
#